data_AF-T0RWS0-F1
#
_entry.id   AF-T0RWS0-F1
#
_cell.length_a   1.000
_cell.length_b   1.000
_cell.length_c   1.000
_cell.angle_alpha   90.00
_cell.angle_beta   90.00
_cell.angle_gamma   90.00
#
_symmetry.space_group_name_H-M   'P 1'
#
loop_
_entity.id
_entity.type
_entity.pdbx_description
1 polymer ?
#
loop_
_entity_poly.entity_id
_entity_poly.type
_entity_poly.pdbx_seq_one_letter_code
_entity_poly.pdbx_strand_id
1 'polypeptide(L)'
;MAPQRRRAGKSTKDAHANLSAEERVAAGTDAKNRGNAAYAAGDHATAIKEFTAAIAFEPENHIYYSNRSAAYLSAGNAAQAMADANKCIEIDAKWGKGYARLGAAYYFIKSYQKAVQAYTKGLTVDKGNKQLQAGLTQAQAAYQVLEEEASGVEMDDATRKMKRMEIEDKINKARAEREERAKRAERGFSEVIGIDLGTTYSCVGVWKDGQVEIIANSEGNRTTPSWVAFNESERLIGDAAKLQAASNATNTVFDAKRIIGRAFSDPIVKKDAAHFPFKIVEGDEDKPLIQVSFKGEDKRFTPEEISSMVLTRMKETAENYLGQEIKQAVVTVPAYFNDQQRQSTKDAGAIAGLDVKRIINEPTAAALAYGLDTNAGSDGNKANILIFDLGGGTFDVSILSIENGIFEVKSTGGDTHLGGEDFDSNMVDFLVTEFKRKNKGLDPTSSARSMRRLRTACESAKRMLSTTTSAAIEVDSLFEGVDFSSTMTRAKFESLNEECFKRTEETVLKVLADAKMKPEEITELVLVGGSTRIPKVQNMLSAVFGGKELSKSINPDEAVAYGAAVQGAILSGIRNDATNSLLLVDVTPLSLGIETVGRVMSVLIKRNTAIPIKKTRVYTTESDYQTQVNVVIYEGERACVDHNNKLGEFTISGLERAKRGEPQVEVTFEIDANGILNVSARDKKTNAKAETTISNNHGRLSQADIDRMVEEAEKFKKEDAEALKKIEARNSLESFIYRALELTREKGDAAAENTIREAREWLEDHEDATLRELEEKKRVLERLVR
;
A
#
# COMPACT_ATOMS: atom_id res chain seq x y z
N MET A 1 -38.56 -37.77 -83.06
CA MET A 1 -37.57 -38.14 -82.02
C MET A 1 -37.28 -36.90 -81.20
N ALA A 2 -37.78 -36.83 -79.97
CA ALA A 2 -37.64 -35.65 -79.09
C ALA A 2 -36.35 -35.73 -78.26
N PRO A 3 -35.64 -34.62 -78.00
CA PRO A 3 -34.41 -34.62 -77.22
C PRO A 3 -34.69 -34.65 -75.71
N GLN A 4 -33.88 -35.41 -74.99
CA GLN A 4 -33.95 -35.61 -73.53
C GLN A 4 -33.64 -34.32 -72.76
N ARG A 5 -34.52 -33.95 -71.82
CA ARG A 5 -34.29 -32.91 -70.80
C ARG A 5 -33.42 -33.46 -69.66
N ARG A 6 -32.25 -32.84 -69.41
CA ARG A 6 -31.48 -33.03 -68.17
C ARG A 6 -32.11 -32.21 -67.03
N ARG A 7 -32.40 -32.87 -65.90
CA ARG A 7 -32.94 -32.26 -64.67
C ARG A 7 -31.84 -31.55 -63.88
N ALA A 8 -32.16 -30.36 -63.38
CA ALA A 8 -31.38 -29.58 -62.43
C ALA A 8 -31.32 -30.25 -61.05
N GLY A 9 -30.17 -30.11 -60.37
CA GLY A 9 -29.86 -30.69 -59.06
C GLY A 9 -30.63 -30.04 -57.90
N LYS A 10 -31.03 -30.87 -56.94
CA LYS A 10 -31.71 -30.52 -55.67
C LYS A 10 -30.71 -30.02 -54.62
N SER A 11 -31.16 -29.11 -53.74
CA SER A 11 -30.44 -28.66 -52.55
C SER A 11 -30.23 -29.79 -51.53
N THR A 12 -29.11 -29.71 -50.80
CA THR A 12 -28.66 -30.65 -49.78
C THR A 12 -29.54 -30.60 -48.53
N LYS A 13 -30.12 -31.75 -48.16
CA LYS A 13 -30.84 -31.98 -46.89
C LYS A 13 -29.87 -31.99 -45.71
N ASP A 14 -30.31 -31.44 -44.57
CA ASP A 14 -29.60 -31.40 -43.29
C ASP A 14 -29.13 -32.81 -42.84
N ALA A 15 -27.81 -33.01 -42.74
CA ALA A 15 -27.17 -34.31 -42.52
C ALA A 15 -27.37 -34.86 -41.09
N HIS A 16 -27.95 -34.07 -40.19
CA HIS A 16 -28.13 -34.41 -38.77
C HIS A 16 -29.60 -34.40 -38.32
N ALA A 17 -30.55 -34.41 -39.26
CA ALA A 17 -32.01 -34.30 -39.01
C ALA A 17 -32.61 -35.35 -38.05
N ASN A 18 -31.91 -36.46 -37.79
CA ASN A 18 -32.39 -37.56 -36.93
C ASN A 18 -31.94 -37.48 -35.46
N LEU A 19 -31.11 -36.49 -35.07
CA LEU A 19 -30.67 -36.29 -33.69
C LEU A 19 -31.59 -35.30 -32.96
N SER A 20 -31.90 -35.57 -31.69
CA SER A 20 -32.59 -34.63 -30.81
C SER A 20 -31.72 -33.40 -30.51
N ALA A 21 -32.34 -32.31 -30.03
CA ALA A 21 -31.62 -31.08 -29.70
C ALA A 21 -30.55 -31.31 -28.62
N GLU A 22 -30.83 -32.13 -27.62
CA GLU A 22 -29.90 -32.48 -26.54
C GLU A 22 -28.71 -33.30 -27.07
N GLU A 23 -28.96 -34.27 -27.96
CA GLU A 23 -27.90 -35.06 -28.58
C GLU A 23 -26.99 -34.22 -29.47
N ARG A 24 -27.53 -33.22 -30.18
CA ARG A 24 -26.75 -32.26 -30.97
C ARG A 24 -25.86 -31.40 -30.09
N VAL A 25 -26.37 -30.87 -28.99
CA VAL A 25 -25.59 -30.06 -28.04
C VAL A 25 -24.48 -30.87 -27.38
N ALA A 26 -24.78 -32.12 -26.99
CA ALA A 26 -23.79 -33.03 -26.42
C ALA A 26 -22.67 -33.35 -27.42
N ALA A 27 -23.03 -33.70 -28.67
CA ALA A 27 -22.06 -33.98 -29.73
C ALA A 27 -21.22 -32.76 -30.12
N GLY A 28 -21.84 -31.56 -30.19
CA GLY A 28 -21.16 -30.30 -30.43
C GLY A 28 -20.15 -29.96 -29.33
N THR A 29 -20.55 -30.14 -28.07
CA THR A 29 -19.69 -29.91 -26.89
C THR A 29 -18.50 -30.87 -26.86
N ASP A 30 -18.72 -32.14 -27.17
CA ASP A 30 -17.68 -33.17 -27.23
C ASP A 30 -16.67 -32.90 -28.34
N ALA A 31 -17.15 -32.53 -29.54
CA ALA A 31 -16.29 -32.08 -30.65
C ALA A 31 -15.50 -30.82 -30.30
N LYS A 32 -16.12 -29.83 -29.63
CA LYS A 32 -15.40 -28.64 -29.10
C LYS A 32 -14.29 -29.05 -28.14
N ASN A 33 -14.54 -29.98 -27.22
CA ASN A 33 -13.55 -30.41 -26.23
C ASN A 33 -12.35 -31.11 -26.89
N ARG A 34 -12.59 -32.00 -27.87
CA ARG A 34 -11.52 -32.59 -28.69
C ARG A 34 -10.75 -31.54 -29.48
N GLY A 35 -11.45 -30.58 -30.08
CA GLY A 35 -10.82 -29.47 -30.81
C GLY A 35 -9.93 -28.62 -29.91
N ASN A 36 -10.36 -28.33 -28.68
CA ASN A 36 -9.55 -27.61 -27.69
C ASN A 36 -8.31 -28.40 -27.29
N ALA A 37 -8.43 -29.72 -27.09
CA ALA A 37 -7.31 -30.59 -26.77
C ALA A 37 -6.27 -30.64 -27.92
N ALA A 38 -6.73 -30.78 -29.16
CA ALA A 38 -5.88 -30.74 -30.34
C ALA A 38 -5.19 -29.37 -30.51
N TYR A 39 -5.91 -28.28 -30.28
CA TYR A 39 -5.36 -26.93 -30.32
C TYR A 39 -4.26 -26.72 -29.27
N ALA A 40 -4.47 -27.20 -28.04
CA ALA A 40 -3.47 -27.14 -26.97
C ALA A 40 -2.22 -27.99 -27.27
N ALA A 41 -2.39 -29.09 -28.01
CA ALA A 41 -1.29 -29.94 -28.48
C ALA A 41 -0.55 -29.38 -29.72
N GLY A 42 -0.97 -28.24 -30.26
CA GLY A 42 -0.40 -27.66 -31.48
C GLY A 42 -0.86 -28.31 -32.79
N ASP A 43 -1.79 -29.28 -32.73
CA ASP A 43 -2.38 -29.91 -33.91
C ASP A 43 -3.57 -29.07 -34.42
N HIS A 44 -3.24 -28.00 -35.14
CA HIS A 44 -4.23 -27.06 -35.66
C HIS A 44 -5.13 -27.68 -36.74
N ALA A 45 -4.64 -28.67 -37.50
CA ALA A 45 -5.42 -29.34 -38.53
C ALA A 45 -6.55 -30.17 -37.92
N THR A 46 -6.25 -30.94 -36.88
CA THR A 46 -7.26 -31.69 -36.13
C THR A 46 -8.20 -30.74 -35.38
N ALA A 47 -7.69 -29.66 -34.77
CA ALA A 47 -8.53 -28.67 -34.11
C ALA A 47 -9.57 -28.04 -35.07
N ILE A 48 -9.16 -27.64 -36.28
CA ILE A 48 -10.06 -27.09 -37.31
C ILE A 48 -11.13 -28.11 -37.69
N LYS A 49 -10.75 -29.38 -37.87
CA LYS A 49 -11.67 -30.47 -38.21
C LYS A 49 -12.73 -30.67 -37.12
N GLU A 50 -12.32 -30.74 -35.86
CA GLU A 50 -13.22 -30.96 -34.73
C GLU A 50 -14.15 -29.75 -34.48
N PHE A 51 -13.65 -28.51 -34.59
CA PHE A 51 -14.53 -27.34 -34.50
C PHE A 51 -15.49 -27.23 -35.69
N THR A 52 -15.10 -27.69 -36.88
CA THR A 52 -16.00 -27.78 -38.04
C THR A 52 -17.11 -28.80 -37.80
N ALA A 53 -16.80 -29.93 -37.16
CA ALA A 53 -17.79 -30.89 -36.72
C ALA A 53 -18.73 -30.28 -35.66
N ALA A 54 -18.19 -29.54 -34.67
CA ALA A 54 -19.00 -28.86 -33.65
C ALA A 54 -20.01 -27.87 -34.27
N ILE A 55 -19.57 -27.09 -35.27
CA ILE A 55 -20.43 -26.15 -36.02
C ILE A 55 -21.51 -26.87 -36.81
N ALA A 56 -21.23 -28.07 -37.35
CA ALA A 56 -22.25 -28.85 -38.06
C ALA A 56 -23.39 -29.32 -37.13
N PHE A 57 -23.11 -29.51 -35.84
CA PHE A 57 -24.11 -29.85 -34.83
C PHE A 57 -24.88 -28.62 -34.32
N GLU A 58 -24.18 -27.50 -34.05
CA GLU A 58 -24.78 -26.25 -33.59
C GLU A 58 -24.28 -25.04 -34.42
N PRO A 59 -24.91 -24.75 -35.57
CA PRO A 59 -24.47 -23.69 -36.48
C PRO A 59 -24.57 -22.27 -35.93
N GLU A 60 -25.37 -22.07 -34.88
CA GLU A 60 -25.61 -20.77 -34.23
C GLU A 60 -24.81 -20.59 -32.92
N ASN A 61 -23.82 -21.44 -32.66
CA ASN A 61 -22.98 -21.33 -31.46
C ASN A 61 -21.70 -20.52 -31.76
N HIS A 62 -21.68 -19.25 -31.35
CA HIS A 62 -20.57 -18.32 -31.61
C HIS A 62 -19.22 -18.78 -31.05
N ILE A 63 -19.21 -19.61 -30.00
CA ILE A 63 -17.98 -20.12 -29.36
C ILE A 63 -17.21 -21.01 -30.33
N TYR A 64 -17.90 -21.83 -31.12
CA TYR A 64 -17.25 -22.77 -32.03
C TYR A 64 -16.54 -22.05 -33.17
N TYR A 65 -17.16 -20.99 -33.72
CA TYR A 65 -16.51 -20.11 -34.70
C TYR A 65 -15.33 -19.36 -34.10
N SER A 66 -15.43 -18.85 -32.87
CA SER A 66 -14.30 -18.18 -32.21
C SER A 66 -13.10 -19.10 -31.98
N ASN A 67 -13.35 -20.36 -31.63
CA ASN A 67 -12.30 -21.36 -31.45
C ASN A 67 -11.68 -21.79 -32.79
N ARG A 68 -12.51 -22.00 -33.83
CA ARG A 68 -12.01 -22.32 -35.17
C ARG A 68 -11.26 -21.17 -35.81
N SER A 69 -11.69 -19.93 -35.58
CA SER A 69 -10.96 -18.71 -35.97
C SER A 69 -9.54 -18.69 -35.40
N ALA A 70 -9.37 -19.04 -34.13
CA ALA A 70 -8.07 -19.14 -33.49
C ALA A 70 -7.18 -20.22 -34.12
N ALA A 71 -7.78 -21.38 -34.43
CA ALA A 71 -7.10 -22.50 -35.07
C ALA A 71 -6.65 -22.16 -36.50
N TYR A 72 -7.51 -21.49 -37.29
CA TYR A 72 -7.15 -21.00 -38.62
C TYR A 72 -6.02 -19.98 -38.56
N LEU A 73 -6.06 -19.05 -37.62
CA LEU A 73 -5.01 -18.03 -37.48
C LEU A 73 -3.67 -18.68 -37.11
N SER A 74 -3.68 -19.65 -36.20
CA SER A 74 -2.48 -20.42 -35.80
C SER A 74 -1.93 -21.29 -36.93
N ALA A 75 -2.80 -21.75 -37.84
CA ALA A 75 -2.42 -22.44 -39.07
C ALA A 75 -2.01 -21.48 -40.21
N GLY A 76 -1.92 -20.17 -39.96
CA GLY A 76 -1.55 -19.15 -40.94
C GLY A 76 -2.65 -18.78 -41.96
N ASN A 77 -3.87 -19.25 -41.76
CA ASN A 77 -5.00 -18.98 -42.65
C ASN A 77 -5.86 -17.81 -42.13
N ALA A 78 -5.33 -16.59 -42.28
CA ALA A 78 -5.99 -15.38 -41.79
C ALA A 78 -7.35 -15.10 -42.46
N ALA A 79 -7.52 -15.48 -43.74
CA ALA A 79 -8.78 -15.27 -44.46
C ALA A 79 -9.94 -16.04 -43.83
N GLN A 80 -9.73 -17.32 -43.52
CA GLN A 80 -10.74 -18.15 -42.84
C GLN A 80 -10.91 -17.73 -41.38
N ALA A 81 -9.84 -17.30 -40.71
CA ALA A 81 -9.92 -16.77 -39.35
C ALA A 81 -10.81 -15.51 -39.27
N MET A 82 -10.69 -14.59 -40.24
CA MET A 82 -11.55 -13.40 -40.35
C MET A 82 -13.00 -13.76 -40.65
N ALA A 83 -13.25 -14.74 -41.53
CA ALA A 83 -14.60 -15.19 -41.84
C ALA A 83 -15.32 -15.73 -40.60
N ASP A 84 -14.65 -16.60 -39.83
CA ASP A 84 -15.19 -17.15 -38.59
C ASP A 84 -15.33 -16.09 -37.49
N ALA A 85 -14.41 -15.12 -37.39
CA ALA A 85 -14.54 -14.02 -36.44
C ALA A 85 -15.75 -13.13 -36.77
N ASN A 86 -15.99 -12.84 -38.05
CA ASN A 86 -17.18 -12.10 -38.48
C ASN A 86 -18.46 -12.90 -38.21
N LYS A 87 -18.47 -14.22 -38.48
CA LYS A 87 -19.64 -15.06 -38.17
C LYS A 87 -19.92 -15.13 -36.68
N CYS A 88 -18.88 -15.16 -35.84
CA CYS A 88 -19.00 -15.06 -34.39
C CYS A 88 -19.68 -13.74 -33.96
N ILE A 89 -19.30 -12.61 -34.55
CA ILE A 89 -19.90 -11.29 -34.27
C ILE A 89 -21.33 -11.21 -34.80
N GLU A 90 -21.63 -11.84 -35.93
CA GLU A 90 -22.97 -11.92 -36.51
C GLU A 90 -23.95 -12.66 -35.58
N ILE A 91 -23.48 -13.76 -34.97
CA ILE A 91 -24.28 -14.57 -34.03
C ILE A 91 -24.43 -13.85 -32.67
N ASP A 92 -23.36 -13.28 -32.12
CA ASP A 92 -23.41 -12.50 -30.88
C ASP A 92 -22.51 -11.25 -30.94
N ALA A 93 -23.15 -10.12 -31.25
CA ALA A 93 -22.48 -8.83 -31.38
C ALA A 93 -22.08 -8.19 -30.04
N LYS A 94 -22.55 -8.71 -28.90
CA LYS A 94 -22.19 -8.22 -27.56
C LYS A 94 -20.99 -8.96 -26.96
N TRP A 95 -20.59 -10.08 -27.55
CA TRP A 95 -19.48 -10.88 -27.05
C TRP A 95 -18.12 -10.35 -27.53
N GLY A 96 -17.37 -9.72 -26.62
CA GLY A 96 -16.08 -9.09 -26.92
C GLY A 96 -15.03 -10.00 -27.59
N LYS A 97 -15.11 -11.31 -27.37
CA LYS A 97 -14.15 -12.28 -27.92
C LYS A 97 -14.21 -12.37 -29.45
N GLY A 98 -15.37 -12.14 -30.07
CA GLY A 98 -15.49 -12.11 -31.54
C GLY A 98 -14.64 -10.99 -32.15
N TYR A 99 -14.71 -9.79 -31.56
CA TYR A 99 -13.90 -8.65 -31.94
C TYR A 99 -12.40 -8.86 -31.68
N ALA A 100 -12.06 -9.56 -30.59
CA ALA A 100 -10.67 -9.91 -30.28
C ALA A 100 -10.06 -10.84 -31.35
N ARG A 101 -10.84 -11.81 -31.85
CA ARG A 101 -10.41 -12.69 -32.97
C ARG A 101 -10.25 -11.92 -34.27
N LEU A 102 -11.19 -11.03 -34.58
CA LEU A 102 -11.14 -10.21 -35.79
C LEU A 102 -9.93 -9.26 -35.77
N GLY A 103 -9.67 -8.60 -34.63
CA GLY A 103 -8.50 -7.76 -34.44
C GLY A 103 -7.19 -8.52 -34.60
N ALA A 104 -7.10 -9.73 -34.04
CA ALA A 104 -5.90 -10.57 -34.17
C ALA A 104 -5.66 -11.01 -35.62
N ALA A 105 -6.71 -11.32 -36.37
CA ALA A 105 -6.59 -11.69 -37.77
C ALA A 105 -6.17 -10.50 -38.67
N TYR A 106 -6.69 -9.29 -38.42
CA TYR A 106 -6.22 -8.08 -39.09
C TYR A 106 -4.77 -7.73 -38.75
N TYR A 107 -4.38 -7.91 -37.49
CA TYR A 107 -3.01 -7.69 -37.05
C TYR A 107 -2.03 -8.64 -37.74
N PHE A 108 -2.41 -9.92 -37.87
CA PHE A 108 -1.59 -10.94 -38.54
C PHE A 108 -1.28 -10.60 -40.00
N ILE A 109 -2.24 -10.03 -40.74
CA ILE A 109 -2.03 -9.58 -42.13
C ILE A 109 -1.46 -8.16 -42.23
N LYS A 110 -0.96 -7.60 -41.11
CA LYS A 110 -0.39 -6.26 -41.00
C LYS A 110 -1.36 -5.12 -41.37
N SER A 111 -2.67 -5.37 -41.30
CA SER A 111 -3.68 -4.34 -41.49
C SER A 111 -3.98 -3.66 -40.13
N TYR A 112 -2.97 -2.98 -39.58
CA TYR A 112 -3.02 -2.48 -38.20
C TYR A 112 -4.15 -1.47 -37.96
N GLN A 113 -4.48 -0.64 -38.95
CA GLN A 113 -5.63 0.27 -38.87
C GLN A 113 -6.95 -0.47 -38.62
N LYS A 114 -7.17 -1.58 -39.35
CA LYS A 114 -8.36 -2.41 -39.20
C LYS A 114 -8.34 -3.19 -37.89
N ALA A 115 -7.16 -3.58 -37.41
CA ALA A 115 -6.99 -4.21 -36.11
C ALA A 115 -7.38 -3.25 -34.98
N VAL A 116 -6.90 -1.99 -35.02
CA VAL A 116 -7.29 -0.93 -34.08
C VAL A 116 -8.81 -0.75 -34.07
N GLN A 117 -9.44 -0.62 -35.24
CA GLN A 117 -10.89 -0.49 -35.36
C GLN A 117 -11.65 -1.66 -34.73
N ALA A 118 -11.21 -2.89 -34.99
CA ALA A 118 -11.84 -4.09 -34.44
C ALA A 118 -11.71 -4.15 -32.90
N TYR A 119 -10.54 -3.86 -32.35
CA TYR A 119 -10.32 -3.86 -30.90
C TYR A 119 -11.09 -2.73 -30.20
N THR A 120 -11.07 -1.52 -30.75
CA THR A 120 -11.85 -0.38 -30.23
C THR A 120 -13.34 -0.70 -30.21
N LYS A 121 -13.86 -1.29 -31.28
CA LYS A 121 -15.27 -1.72 -31.33
C LYS A 121 -15.58 -2.85 -30.35
N GLY A 122 -14.64 -3.75 -30.08
CA GLY A 122 -14.78 -4.74 -29.01
C GLY A 122 -14.89 -4.10 -27.63
N LEU A 123 -14.08 -3.07 -27.35
CA LEU A 123 -14.10 -2.37 -26.07
C LEU A 123 -15.36 -1.53 -25.84
N THR A 124 -16.10 -1.16 -26.89
CA THR A 124 -17.41 -0.50 -26.69
C THR A 124 -18.47 -1.46 -26.17
N VAL A 125 -18.35 -2.76 -26.47
CA VAL A 125 -19.28 -3.80 -26.01
C VAL A 125 -18.78 -4.54 -24.77
N ASP A 126 -17.48 -4.56 -24.51
CA ASP A 126 -16.84 -5.25 -23.37
C ASP A 126 -15.64 -4.43 -22.83
N LYS A 127 -15.95 -3.37 -22.07
CA LYS A 127 -14.99 -2.33 -21.63
C LYS A 127 -13.85 -2.83 -20.74
N GLY A 128 -14.09 -3.89 -19.97
CA GLY A 128 -13.13 -4.47 -19.02
C GLY A 128 -12.26 -5.59 -19.60
N ASN A 129 -12.37 -5.87 -20.89
CA ASN A 129 -11.72 -7.03 -21.49
C ASN A 129 -10.22 -6.80 -21.71
N LYS A 130 -9.39 -7.41 -20.85
CA LYS A 130 -7.92 -7.32 -20.91
C LYS A 130 -7.33 -7.76 -22.25
N GLN A 131 -7.94 -8.72 -22.96
CA GLN A 131 -7.46 -9.19 -24.26
C GLN A 131 -7.68 -8.14 -25.36
N LEU A 132 -8.83 -7.46 -25.33
CA LEU A 132 -9.12 -6.37 -26.26
C LEU A 132 -8.25 -5.13 -25.99
N GLN A 133 -8.03 -4.77 -24.73
CA GLN A 133 -7.14 -3.67 -24.34
C GLN A 133 -5.70 -3.94 -24.79
N ALA A 134 -5.16 -5.13 -24.50
CA ALA A 134 -3.82 -5.51 -24.91
C ALA A 134 -3.65 -5.52 -26.44
N GLY A 135 -4.63 -6.07 -27.16
CA GLY A 135 -4.65 -6.08 -28.62
C GLY A 135 -4.71 -4.67 -29.21
N LEU A 136 -5.51 -3.78 -28.63
CA LEU A 136 -5.62 -2.38 -29.05
C LEU A 136 -4.28 -1.66 -28.91
N THR A 137 -3.63 -1.74 -27.75
CA THR A 137 -2.32 -1.11 -27.51
C THR A 137 -1.28 -1.61 -28.51
N GLN A 138 -1.24 -2.92 -28.75
CA GLN A 138 -0.31 -3.52 -29.70
C GLN A 138 -0.58 -3.07 -31.15
N ALA A 139 -1.85 -2.99 -31.55
CA ALA A 139 -2.25 -2.55 -32.88
C ALA A 139 -2.02 -1.04 -33.09
N GLN A 140 -2.25 -0.21 -32.07
CA GLN A 140 -2.00 1.24 -32.11
C GLN A 140 -0.51 1.54 -32.26
N ALA A 141 0.35 0.87 -31.47
CA ALA A 141 1.80 1.01 -31.60
C ALA A 141 2.28 0.60 -33.01
N ALA A 142 1.78 -0.52 -33.54
CA ALA A 142 2.15 -0.97 -34.88
C ALA A 142 1.61 -0.06 -36.00
N TYR A 143 0.43 0.54 -35.80
CA TYR A 143 -0.18 1.47 -36.75
C TYR A 143 0.54 2.82 -36.78
N GLN A 144 0.91 3.36 -35.61
CA GLN A 144 1.70 4.58 -35.50
C GLN A 144 3.05 4.45 -36.24
N VAL A 145 3.71 3.31 -36.11
CA VAL A 145 4.94 3.00 -36.87
C VAL A 145 4.69 3.03 -38.38
N LEU A 146 3.59 2.46 -38.87
CA LEU A 146 3.22 2.51 -40.30
C LEU A 146 2.91 3.93 -40.79
N GLU A 147 2.21 4.74 -39.99
CA GLU A 147 1.90 6.13 -40.35
C GLU A 147 3.17 6.99 -40.41
N GLU A 148 4.10 6.78 -39.48
CA GLU A 148 5.40 7.45 -39.48
C GLU A 148 6.25 7.03 -40.68
N GLU A 149 6.24 5.74 -41.08
CA GLU A 149 6.87 5.23 -42.31
C GLU A 149 6.28 5.87 -43.60
N ALA A 150 4.97 6.16 -43.62
CA ALA A 150 4.27 6.76 -44.76
C ALA A 150 4.41 8.29 -44.85
N SER A 151 4.80 8.96 -43.75
CA SER A 151 4.87 10.42 -43.63
C SER A 151 6.02 11.09 -44.38
N GLY A 152 6.96 10.32 -44.96
CA GLY A 152 7.90 10.83 -45.96
C GLY A 152 8.94 11.84 -45.49
N VAL A 153 9.20 11.97 -44.18
CA VAL A 153 10.34 12.76 -43.68
C VAL A 153 11.63 12.03 -44.06
N GLU A 154 12.51 12.69 -44.82
CA GLU A 154 13.82 12.14 -45.19
C GLU A 154 14.62 11.81 -43.92
N MET A 155 14.82 10.51 -43.67
CA MET A 155 15.71 9.95 -42.65
C MET A 155 16.59 8.93 -43.36
N ASP A 156 17.89 8.93 -43.08
CA ASP A 156 18.81 7.94 -43.64
C ASP A 156 18.47 6.51 -43.16
N ASP A 157 18.87 5.52 -43.95
CA ASP A 157 18.55 4.11 -43.71
C ASP A 157 19.18 3.56 -42.41
N ALA A 158 20.27 4.15 -41.92
CA ALA A 158 20.91 3.74 -40.68
C ALA A 158 20.08 4.15 -39.46
N THR A 159 19.55 5.38 -39.46
CA THR A 159 18.67 5.90 -38.40
C THR A 159 17.33 5.16 -38.38
N ARG A 160 16.80 4.79 -39.56
CA ARG A 160 15.61 3.92 -39.67
C ARG A 160 15.84 2.54 -39.06
N LYS A 161 16.98 1.92 -39.36
CA LYS A 161 17.33 0.60 -38.83
C LYS A 161 17.52 0.63 -37.31
N MET A 162 18.16 1.67 -36.77
CA MET A 162 18.39 1.84 -35.34
C MET A 162 17.06 1.99 -34.58
N LYS A 163 16.15 2.85 -35.04
CA LYS A 163 14.83 3.00 -34.40
C LYS A 163 13.97 1.73 -34.48
N ARG A 164 14.02 0.98 -35.58
CA ARG A 164 13.37 -0.34 -35.68
C ARG A 164 13.92 -1.31 -34.64
N MET A 165 15.24 -1.37 -34.49
CA MET A 165 15.89 -2.21 -33.48
C MET A 165 15.50 -1.80 -32.06
N GLU A 166 15.46 -0.51 -31.73
CA GLU A 166 15.04 -0.04 -30.40
C GLU A 166 13.58 -0.38 -30.07
N ILE A 167 12.68 -0.27 -31.04
CA ILE A 167 11.26 -0.61 -30.85
C ILE A 167 11.08 -2.13 -30.72
N GLU A 168 11.75 -2.90 -31.56
CA GLU A 168 11.73 -4.37 -31.51
C GLU A 168 12.33 -4.89 -30.21
N ASP A 169 13.39 -4.26 -29.71
CA ASP A 169 13.98 -4.54 -28.40
C ASP A 169 13.01 -4.22 -27.26
N LYS A 170 12.33 -3.05 -27.29
CA LYS A 170 11.28 -2.72 -26.32
C LYS A 170 10.12 -3.71 -26.32
N ILE A 171 9.67 -4.15 -27.49
CA ILE A 171 8.58 -5.15 -27.62
C ILE A 171 9.04 -6.50 -27.09
N ASN A 172 10.25 -6.94 -27.44
CA ASN A 172 10.81 -8.21 -26.99
C ASN A 172 11.04 -8.20 -25.47
N LYS A 173 11.53 -7.09 -24.90
CA LYS A 173 11.69 -6.90 -23.47
C LYS A 173 10.35 -6.97 -22.73
N ALA A 174 9.33 -6.23 -23.20
CA ALA A 174 7.99 -6.28 -22.62
C ALA A 174 7.33 -7.67 -22.73
N ARG A 175 7.62 -8.42 -23.80
CA ARG A 175 7.16 -9.80 -23.98
C ARG A 175 7.87 -10.75 -23.01
N ALA A 176 9.19 -10.66 -22.89
CA ALA A 176 9.98 -11.45 -21.97
C ALA A 176 9.56 -11.21 -20.51
N GLU A 177 9.34 -9.95 -20.12
CA GLU A 177 8.85 -9.58 -18.79
C GLU A 177 7.46 -10.15 -18.51
N ARG A 178 6.54 -10.13 -19.48
CA ARG A 178 5.22 -10.77 -19.35
C ARG A 178 5.32 -12.29 -19.20
N GLU A 179 6.16 -12.93 -20.00
CA GLU A 179 6.40 -14.37 -19.90
C GLU A 179 7.05 -14.74 -18.55
N GLU A 180 7.98 -13.92 -18.03
CA GLU A 180 8.59 -14.14 -16.73
C GLU A 180 7.60 -13.92 -15.59
N ARG A 181 6.78 -12.86 -15.63
CA ARG A 181 5.71 -12.63 -14.64
C ARG A 181 4.69 -13.78 -14.64
N ALA A 182 4.28 -14.26 -15.81
CA ALA A 182 3.38 -15.42 -15.91
C ALA A 182 4.02 -16.68 -15.30
N LYS A 183 5.29 -16.96 -15.62
CA LYS A 183 6.04 -18.08 -15.03
C LYS A 183 6.23 -17.93 -13.51
N ARG A 184 6.39 -16.71 -12.99
CA ARG A 184 6.48 -16.44 -11.54
C ARG A 184 5.15 -16.67 -10.84
N ALA A 185 4.05 -16.21 -11.43
CA ALA A 185 2.71 -16.46 -10.93
C ALA A 185 2.38 -17.98 -10.93
N GLU A 186 2.77 -18.72 -11.97
CA GLU A 186 2.66 -20.19 -12.02
C GLU A 186 3.48 -20.90 -10.93
N ARG A 187 4.59 -20.30 -10.48
CA ARG A 187 5.42 -20.79 -9.37
C ARG A 187 4.94 -20.35 -7.99
N GLY A 188 3.81 -19.63 -7.90
CA GLY A 188 3.23 -19.17 -6.64
C GLY A 188 3.86 -17.90 -6.06
N PHE A 189 4.68 -17.18 -6.83
CA PHE A 189 5.21 -15.88 -6.42
C PHE A 189 4.21 -14.77 -6.76
N SER A 190 3.79 -14.01 -5.75
CA SER A 190 3.00 -12.78 -5.92
C SER A 190 3.87 -11.54 -5.71
N GLU A 191 3.45 -10.43 -6.30
CA GLU A 191 4.10 -9.14 -6.12
C GLU A 191 4.04 -8.74 -4.63
N VAL A 192 5.18 -8.31 -4.09
CA VAL A 192 5.31 -7.85 -2.69
C VAL A 192 5.68 -6.38 -2.73
N ILE A 193 4.75 -5.52 -2.31
CA ILE A 193 4.99 -4.08 -2.23
C ILE A 193 5.69 -3.70 -0.93
N GLY A 194 6.47 -2.63 -0.92
CA GLY A 194 7.02 -2.01 0.27
C GLY A 194 6.20 -0.81 0.68
N ILE A 195 5.68 -0.79 1.91
CA ILE A 195 4.90 0.32 2.43
C ILE A 195 5.64 0.93 3.62
N ASP A 196 5.94 2.22 3.49
CA ASP A 196 6.26 3.07 4.63
C ASP A 196 4.97 3.61 5.24
N LEU A 197 4.60 3.08 6.41
CA LEU A 197 3.42 3.55 7.16
C LEU A 197 3.87 4.63 8.16
N GLY A 198 4.11 5.86 7.73
CA GLY A 198 4.59 6.92 8.61
C GLY A 198 3.49 7.57 9.46
N THR A 199 3.89 8.30 10.50
CA THR A 199 2.96 9.01 11.41
C THR A 199 2.14 10.07 10.67
N THR A 200 2.80 10.88 9.83
CA THR A 200 2.17 12.01 9.11
C THR A 200 1.91 11.70 7.65
N TYR A 201 2.81 10.98 6.99
CA TYR A 201 2.70 10.57 5.59
C TYR A 201 3.09 9.11 5.46
N SER A 202 2.43 8.41 4.55
CA SER A 202 2.76 7.07 4.11
C SER A 202 3.23 7.09 2.66
N CYS A 203 4.04 6.10 2.28
CA CYS A 203 4.64 5.99 0.95
C CYS A 203 4.66 4.52 0.52
N VAL A 204 4.50 4.24 -0.77
CA VAL A 204 4.48 2.88 -1.29
C VAL A 204 5.43 2.75 -2.49
N GLY A 205 6.23 1.69 -2.47
CA GLY A 205 7.17 1.34 -3.52
C GLY A 205 7.00 -0.11 -3.98
N VAL A 206 7.45 -0.39 -5.19
CA VAL A 206 7.48 -1.75 -5.77
C VAL A 206 8.79 -1.97 -6.51
N TRP A 207 9.24 -3.23 -6.54
CA TRP A 207 10.35 -3.61 -7.40
C TRP A 207 9.83 -3.93 -8.80
N LYS A 208 10.27 -3.15 -9.79
CA LYS A 208 9.84 -3.31 -11.18
C LYS A 208 11.00 -3.02 -12.14
N ASP A 209 11.11 -3.87 -13.15
CA ASP A 209 12.06 -3.74 -14.26
C ASP A 209 13.53 -3.58 -13.82
N GLY A 210 13.88 -4.23 -12.70
CA GLY A 210 15.24 -4.28 -12.15
C GLY A 210 15.60 -3.15 -11.19
N GLN A 211 14.65 -2.29 -10.84
CA GLN A 211 14.84 -1.18 -9.91
C GLN A 211 13.61 -1.02 -9.01
N VAL A 212 13.71 -0.14 -8.02
CA VAL A 212 12.54 0.27 -7.22
C VAL A 212 11.85 1.46 -7.88
N GLU A 213 10.53 1.41 -7.92
CA GLU A 213 9.67 2.51 -8.33
C GLU A 213 8.79 2.94 -7.15
N ILE A 214 8.88 4.21 -6.76
CA ILE A 214 7.96 4.85 -5.80
C ILE A 214 6.71 5.29 -6.56
N ILE A 215 5.55 4.85 -6.07
CA ILE A 215 4.29 4.99 -6.78
C ILE A 215 3.59 6.27 -6.34
N ALA A 216 3.18 7.10 -7.30
CA ALA A 216 2.35 8.26 -7.02
C ALA A 216 0.88 7.85 -6.81
N ASN A 217 0.20 8.51 -5.87
CA ASN A 217 -1.22 8.35 -5.62
C ASN A 217 -2.07 8.99 -6.74
N SER A 218 -3.40 8.91 -6.61
CA SER A 218 -4.38 9.47 -7.57
C SER A 218 -4.22 10.98 -7.80
N GLU A 219 -3.70 11.70 -6.81
CA GLU A 219 -3.45 13.14 -6.82
C GLU A 219 -2.07 13.49 -7.41
N GLY A 220 -1.26 12.50 -7.78
CA GLY A 220 0.08 12.68 -8.34
C GLY A 220 1.18 12.84 -7.29
N ASN A 221 0.87 12.67 -6.00
CA ASN A 221 1.83 12.77 -4.91
C ASN A 221 2.47 11.41 -4.62
N ARG A 222 3.79 11.38 -4.40
CA ARG A 222 4.52 10.14 -4.02
C ARG A 222 4.36 9.75 -2.55
N THR A 223 3.87 10.67 -1.74
CA THR A 223 3.51 10.41 -0.35
C THR A 223 2.05 10.79 -0.15
N THR A 224 1.37 10.07 0.73
CA THR A 224 -0.04 10.29 1.06
C THR A 224 -0.17 10.58 2.54
N PRO A 225 -0.89 11.63 2.96
CA PRO A 225 -1.11 11.90 4.38
C PRO A 225 -1.72 10.69 5.11
N SER A 226 -1.21 10.35 6.29
CA SER A 226 -1.76 9.30 7.17
C SER A 226 -2.99 9.81 7.93
N TRP A 227 -4.00 10.25 7.17
CA TRP A 227 -5.20 10.93 7.66
C TRP A 227 -6.45 10.18 7.19
N VAL A 228 -7.42 10.04 8.09
CA VAL A 228 -8.72 9.41 7.80
C VAL A 228 -9.83 10.31 8.34
N ALA A 229 -10.78 10.70 7.51
CA ALA A 229 -11.93 11.49 7.92
C ALA A 229 -13.23 10.75 7.66
N PHE A 230 -14.19 10.94 8.56
CA PHE A 230 -15.52 10.37 8.50
C PHE A 230 -16.51 11.52 8.32
N ASN A 231 -17.33 11.46 7.27
CA ASN A 231 -18.42 12.40 7.06
C ASN A 231 -19.77 11.66 7.14
N GLU A 232 -20.87 12.30 6.77
CA GLU A 232 -22.20 11.70 6.87
C GLU A 232 -22.44 10.56 5.86
N SER A 233 -21.63 10.44 4.80
CA SER A 233 -21.87 9.54 3.67
C SER A 233 -20.72 8.57 3.37
N GLU A 234 -19.48 9.01 3.47
CA GLU A 234 -18.26 8.35 3.02
C GLU A 234 -17.06 8.54 3.99
N ARG A 235 -16.03 7.74 3.76
CA ARG A 235 -14.73 7.87 4.43
C ARG A 235 -13.73 8.47 3.46
N LEU A 236 -13.02 9.49 3.90
CA LEU A 236 -11.95 10.11 3.15
C LEU A 236 -10.62 9.65 3.73
N ILE A 237 -9.65 9.35 2.88
CA ILE A 237 -8.31 8.91 3.28
C ILE A 237 -7.29 9.74 2.49
N GLY A 238 -6.20 10.14 3.14
CA GLY A 238 -5.12 10.87 2.47
C GLY A 238 -5.36 12.36 2.32
N ASP A 239 -5.02 12.89 1.14
CA ASP A 239 -5.10 14.32 0.82
C ASP A 239 -6.51 14.90 1.02
N ALA A 240 -7.54 14.16 0.61
CA ALA A 240 -8.94 14.54 0.81
C ALA A 240 -9.31 14.71 2.29
N ALA A 241 -8.85 13.80 3.16
CA ALA A 241 -9.09 13.89 4.60
C ALA A 241 -8.36 15.09 5.22
N LYS A 242 -7.10 15.32 4.82
CA LYS A 242 -6.29 16.45 5.31
C LYS A 242 -6.89 17.80 4.91
N LEU A 243 -7.42 17.93 3.70
CA LEU A 243 -7.96 19.19 3.18
C LEU A 243 -9.18 19.71 3.98
N GLN A 244 -10.08 18.81 4.38
CA GLN A 244 -11.32 19.16 5.11
C GLN A 244 -11.17 19.18 6.64
N ALA A 245 -9.96 18.92 7.17
CA ALA A 245 -9.72 18.76 8.59
C ALA A 245 -10.14 19.95 9.45
N ALA A 246 -10.06 21.18 8.93
CA ALA A 246 -10.45 22.37 9.67
C ALA A 246 -11.97 22.48 9.89
N SER A 247 -12.78 22.06 8.91
CA SER A 247 -14.24 22.07 9.00
C SER A 247 -14.82 20.87 9.76
N ASN A 248 -14.09 19.75 9.83
CA ASN A 248 -14.55 18.50 10.43
C ASN A 248 -13.52 17.94 11.43
N ALA A 249 -12.99 18.80 12.30
CA ALA A 249 -11.83 18.45 13.13
C ALA A 249 -12.06 17.24 14.05
N THR A 250 -13.28 17.08 14.59
CA THR A 250 -13.62 16.02 15.55
C THR A 250 -13.78 14.64 14.92
N ASN A 251 -14.02 14.57 13.60
CA ASN A 251 -14.15 13.30 12.86
C ASN A 251 -13.00 13.08 11.86
N THR A 252 -11.92 13.84 12.01
CA THR A 252 -10.71 13.70 11.19
C THR A 252 -9.58 13.18 12.07
N VAL A 253 -9.23 11.92 11.87
CA VAL A 253 -8.23 11.18 12.63
C VAL A 253 -6.88 11.27 11.92
N PHE A 254 -5.84 11.54 12.69
CA PHE A 254 -4.43 11.60 12.28
C PHE A 254 -3.56 11.16 13.47
N ASP A 255 -2.26 10.95 13.24
CA ASP A 255 -1.28 10.51 14.26
C ASP A 255 -1.66 9.21 14.99
N ALA A 256 -2.51 8.36 14.39
CA ALA A 256 -2.90 7.06 14.97
C ALA A 256 -1.67 6.18 15.32
N LYS A 257 -0.57 6.34 14.58
CA LYS A 257 0.70 5.66 14.83
C LYS A 257 1.35 6.02 16.19
N ARG A 258 1.02 7.16 16.81
CA ARG A 258 1.51 7.51 18.17
C ARG A 258 0.85 6.69 19.28
N ILE A 259 -0.37 6.19 19.03
CA ILE A 259 -1.21 5.48 20.02
C ILE A 259 -1.42 4.00 19.68
N ILE A 260 -1.05 3.54 18.47
CA ILE A 260 -1.12 2.13 18.08
C ILE A 260 -0.31 1.26 19.05
N GLY A 261 -0.88 0.13 19.46
CA GLY A 261 -0.22 -0.81 20.38
C GLY A 261 0.08 -0.26 21.78
N ARG A 262 -0.66 0.75 22.24
CA ARG A 262 -0.56 1.29 23.60
C ARG A 262 -1.84 1.07 24.38
N ALA A 263 -1.73 1.14 25.70
CA ALA A 263 -2.87 1.14 26.60
C ALA A 263 -3.46 2.55 26.74
N PHE A 264 -4.77 2.67 26.98
CA PHE A 264 -5.46 3.93 27.22
C PHE A 264 -4.98 4.60 28.51
N SER A 265 -4.55 3.83 29.50
CA SER A 265 -3.92 4.33 30.74
C SER A 265 -2.48 4.83 30.57
N ASP A 266 -1.82 4.55 29.44
CA ASP A 266 -0.45 5.03 29.17
C ASP A 266 -0.41 6.56 29.30
N PRO A 267 0.45 7.13 30.15
CA PRO A 267 0.59 8.58 30.31
C PRO A 267 0.82 9.32 28.99
N ILE A 268 1.48 8.69 28.02
CA ILE A 268 1.72 9.28 26.72
C ILE A 268 0.42 9.35 25.91
N VAL A 269 -0.40 8.29 25.92
CA VAL A 269 -1.72 8.30 25.28
C VAL A 269 -2.63 9.35 25.92
N LYS A 270 -2.61 9.48 27.26
CA LYS A 270 -3.35 10.55 27.96
C LYS A 270 -2.90 11.94 27.54
N LYS A 271 -1.59 12.15 27.40
CA LYS A 271 -1.02 13.41 26.96
C LYS A 271 -1.44 13.72 25.52
N ASP A 272 -1.31 12.77 24.60
CA ASP A 272 -1.67 12.98 23.19
C ASP A 272 -3.19 13.19 23.02
N ALA A 273 -4.02 12.41 23.74
CA ALA A 273 -5.48 12.55 23.74
C ALA A 273 -5.96 13.96 24.14
N ALA A 274 -5.21 14.67 25.00
CA ALA A 274 -5.54 16.04 25.39
C ALA A 274 -5.34 17.07 24.27
N HIS A 275 -4.55 16.73 23.23
CA HIS A 275 -4.24 17.62 22.10
C HIS A 275 -4.99 17.24 20.83
N PHE A 276 -5.57 16.03 20.76
CA PHE A 276 -6.36 15.63 19.62
C PHE A 276 -7.74 16.29 19.60
N PRO A 277 -8.23 16.72 18.42
CA PRO A 277 -9.58 17.25 18.28
C PRO A 277 -10.65 16.14 18.30
N PHE A 278 -10.27 14.90 18.00
CA PHE A 278 -11.12 13.71 18.07
C PHE A 278 -11.01 13.05 19.44
N LYS A 279 -12.05 12.32 19.84
CA LYS A 279 -12.16 11.74 21.18
C LYS A 279 -11.48 10.37 21.24
N ILE A 280 -10.61 10.17 22.23
CA ILE A 280 -10.11 8.85 22.61
C ILE A 280 -10.87 8.38 23.87
N VAL A 281 -11.45 7.20 23.81
CA VAL A 281 -12.20 6.57 24.91
C VAL A 281 -11.57 5.24 25.31
N GLU A 282 -11.82 4.84 26.54
CA GLU A 282 -11.44 3.52 27.03
C GLU A 282 -12.31 2.44 26.36
N GLY A 283 -11.66 1.45 25.78
CA GLY A 283 -12.26 0.21 25.32
C GLY A 283 -12.01 -0.94 26.28
N ASP A 284 -12.37 -2.14 25.83
CA ASP A 284 -12.11 -3.36 26.60
C ASP A 284 -10.61 -3.56 26.83
N GLU A 285 -10.26 -4.08 28.01
CA GLU A 285 -8.87 -4.33 28.42
C GLU A 285 -7.93 -3.12 28.30
N ASP A 286 -8.43 -1.91 28.63
CA ASP A 286 -7.63 -0.67 28.60
C ASP A 286 -7.10 -0.34 27.19
N LYS A 287 -7.81 -0.74 26.13
CA LYS A 287 -7.48 -0.34 24.75
C LYS A 287 -7.93 1.10 24.48
N PRO A 288 -7.10 1.95 23.83
CA PRO A 288 -7.57 3.26 23.36
C PRO A 288 -8.43 3.09 22.12
N LEU A 289 -9.67 3.59 22.15
CA LEU A 289 -10.57 3.62 21.01
C LEU A 289 -10.80 5.05 20.54
N ILE A 290 -10.73 5.26 19.24
CA ILE A 290 -10.97 6.53 18.58
C ILE A 290 -12.47 6.60 18.26
N GLN A 291 -13.18 7.52 18.91
CA GLN A 291 -14.61 7.72 18.70
C GLN A 291 -14.86 8.85 17.70
N VAL A 292 -15.62 8.55 16.64
CA VAL A 292 -16.03 9.49 15.59
C VAL A 292 -17.53 9.33 15.32
N SER A 293 -18.17 10.37 14.80
CA SER A 293 -19.53 10.29 14.27
C SER A 293 -19.46 9.94 12.78
N PHE A 294 -20.09 8.83 12.40
CA PHE A 294 -20.13 8.36 11.01
C PHE A 294 -21.54 7.87 10.68
N LYS A 295 -22.15 8.43 9.64
CA LYS A 295 -23.53 8.11 9.21
C LYS A 295 -24.58 8.28 10.33
N GLY A 296 -24.42 9.32 11.16
CA GLY A 296 -25.35 9.62 12.26
C GLY A 296 -25.18 8.75 13.51
N GLU A 297 -24.18 7.85 13.53
CA GLU A 297 -23.89 6.97 14.67
C GLU A 297 -22.49 7.24 15.23
N ASP A 298 -22.34 7.13 16.55
CA ASP A 298 -21.02 7.12 17.19
C ASP A 298 -20.34 5.77 16.92
N LYS A 299 -19.29 5.79 16.12
CA LYS A 299 -18.43 4.63 15.87
C LYS A 299 -17.14 4.72 16.65
N ARG A 300 -16.61 3.57 17.05
CA ARG A 300 -15.36 3.43 17.78
C ARG A 300 -14.43 2.54 16.97
N PHE A 301 -13.24 3.04 16.69
CA PHE A 301 -12.22 2.33 15.94
C PHE A 301 -10.97 2.18 16.80
N THR A 302 -10.33 1.04 16.70
CA THR A 302 -8.97 0.83 17.19
C THR A 302 -7.97 1.61 16.32
N PRO A 303 -6.78 1.96 16.86
CA PRO A 303 -5.71 2.52 16.05
C PRO A 303 -5.32 1.61 14.86
N GLU A 304 -5.38 0.30 15.05
CA GLU A 304 -5.15 -0.72 14.03
C GLU A 304 -6.12 -0.57 12.85
N GLU A 305 -7.42 -0.39 13.12
CA GLU A 305 -8.42 -0.15 12.07
C GLU A 305 -8.15 1.15 11.32
N ILE A 306 -7.80 2.24 12.01
CA ILE A 306 -7.46 3.51 11.34
C ILE A 306 -6.21 3.36 10.46
N SER A 307 -5.16 2.72 10.97
CA SER A 307 -3.95 2.42 10.20
C SER A 307 -4.23 1.48 9.02
N SER A 308 -5.14 0.52 9.17
CA SER A 308 -5.55 -0.37 8.08
C SER A 308 -6.21 0.38 6.92
N MET A 309 -6.95 1.46 7.19
CA MET A 309 -7.54 2.30 6.16
C MET A 309 -6.45 3.01 5.33
N VAL A 310 -5.41 3.53 6.00
CA VAL A 310 -4.24 4.11 5.32
C VAL A 310 -3.50 3.05 4.48
N LEU A 311 -3.26 1.86 5.05
CA LEU A 311 -2.65 0.74 4.32
C LEU A 311 -3.49 0.29 3.12
N THR A 312 -4.81 0.31 3.24
CA THR A 312 -5.74 0.02 2.14
C THR A 312 -5.55 1.02 1.01
N ARG A 313 -5.43 2.32 1.31
CA ARG A 313 -5.15 3.34 0.28
C ARG A 313 -3.78 3.13 -0.39
N MET A 314 -2.76 2.68 0.35
CA MET A 314 -1.44 2.36 -0.21
C MET A 314 -1.51 1.14 -1.14
N LYS A 315 -2.24 0.11 -0.74
CA LYS A 315 -2.55 -1.06 -1.56
C LYS A 315 -3.28 -0.67 -2.84
N GLU A 316 -4.38 0.10 -2.75
CA GLU A 316 -5.15 0.58 -3.91
C GLU A 316 -4.28 1.38 -4.88
N THR A 317 -3.39 2.23 -4.35
CA THR A 317 -2.43 3.00 -5.16
C THR A 317 -1.52 2.06 -5.97
N ALA A 318 -0.98 1.02 -5.35
CA ALA A 318 -0.17 0.02 -6.03
C ALA A 318 -0.97 -0.84 -7.01
N GLU A 319 -2.20 -1.25 -6.66
CA GLU A 319 -3.09 -2.03 -7.52
C GLU A 319 -3.45 -1.27 -8.80
N ASN A 320 -3.78 0.02 -8.67
CA ASN A 320 -4.07 0.89 -9.81
C ASN A 320 -2.85 1.06 -10.72
N TYR A 321 -1.65 1.22 -10.14
CA TYR A 321 -0.41 1.34 -10.90
C TYR A 321 -0.03 0.05 -11.65
N LEU A 322 -0.21 -1.11 -11.01
CA LEU A 322 0.21 -2.41 -11.54
C LEU A 322 -0.87 -3.11 -12.38
N GLY A 323 -2.14 -2.70 -12.27
CA GLY A 323 -3.28 -3.29 -12.97
C GLY A 323 -3.65 -4.70 -12.48
N GLN A 324 -3.29 -5.04 -11.24
CA GLN A 324 -3.52 -6.34 -10.61
C GLN A 324 -3.77 -6.19 -9.10
N GLU A 325 -4.43 -7.19 -8.50
CA GLU A 325 -4.66 -7.26 -7.06
C GLU A 325 -3.35 -7.52 -6.30
N ILE A 326 -3.15 -6.85 -5.16
CA ILE A 326 -1.97 -6.99 -4.31
C ILE A 326 -2.36 -7.58 -2.96
N LYS A 327 -1.68 -8.67 -2.58
CA LYS A 327 -2.00 -9.41 -1.34
C LYS A 327 -0.86 -9.47 -0.34
N GLN A 328 0.34 -9.04 -0.72
CA GLN A 328 1.52 -9.21 0.11
C GLN A 328 2.29 -7.89 0.20
N ALA A 329 2.78 -7.60 1.41
CA ALA A 329 3.53 -6.39 1.67
C ALA A 329 4.68 -6.62 2.66
N VAL A 330 5.69 -5.76 2.57
CA VAL A 330 6.60 -5.44 3.66
C VAL A 330 6.15 -4.09 4.22
N VAL A 331 5.96 -4.00 5.54
CA VAL A 331 5.48 -2.77 6.21
C VAL A 331 6.55 -2.29 7.18
N THR A 332 6.80 -0.99 7.22
CA THR A 332 7.83 -0.40 8.09
C THR A 332 7.30 -0.07 9.49
N VAL A 333 8.20 -0.08 10.46
CA VAL A 333 7.98 0.41 11.83
C VAL A 333 9.22 1.14 12.34
N PRO A 334 9.07 2.07 13.30
CA PRO A 334 10.21 2.67 14.00
C PRO A 334 11.09 1.59 14.62
N ALA A 335 12.41 1.78 14.61
CA ALA A 335 13.31 0.76 15.15
C ALA A 335 13.06 0.52 16.64
N TYR A 336 12.68 1.58 17.36
CA TYR A 336 12.39 1.52 18.80
C TYR A 336 10.96 1.09 19.15
N PHE A 337 10.14 0.65 18.19
CA PHE A 337 8.85 0.04 18.50
C PHE A 337 9.01 -1.25 19.31
N ASN A 338 8.18 -1.39 20.33
CA ASN A 338 8.12 -2.61 21.13
C ASN A 338 7.33 -3.74 20.44
N ASP A 339 7.31 -4.91 21.09
CA ASP A 339 6.60 -6.08 20.59
C ASP A 339 5.11 -5.78 20.30
N GLN A 340 4.43 -5.08 21.21
CA GLN A 340 3.01 -4.73 21.08
C GLN A 340 2.74 -3.90 19.83
N GLN A 341 3.48 -2.81 19.63
CA GLN A 341 3.30 -1.90 18.51
C GLN A 341 3.63 -2.56 17.15
N ARG A 342 4.64 -3.44 17.12
CA ARG A 342 4.99 -4.24 15.93
C ARG A 342 3.84 -5.17 15.53
N GLN A 343 3.26 -5.88 16.50
CA GLN A 343 2.13 -6.76 16.24
C GLN A 343 0.89 -5.99 15.82
N SER A 344 0.53 -4.90 16.51
CA SER A 344 -0.61 -4.06 16.12
C SER A 344 -0.46 -3.51 14.70
N THR A 345 0.76 -3.17 14.27
CA THR A 345 1.03 -2.74 12.89
C THR A 345 0.86 -3.89 11.89
N LYS A 346 1.29 -5.10 12.26
CA LYS A 346 1.07 -6.31 11.45
C LYS A 346 -0.43 -6.64 11.32
N ASP A 347 -1.17 -6.50 12.41
CA ASP A 347 -2.62 -6.71 12.46
C ASP A 347 -3.35 -5.68 11.60
N ALA A 348 -2.94 -4.41 11.62
CA ALA A 348 -3.45 -3.40 10.70
C ALA A 348 -3.26 -3.78 9.22
N GLY A 349 -2.12 -4.42 8.89
CA GLY A 349 -1.89 -4.98 7.56
C GLY A 349 -2.85 -6.13 7.22
N ALA A 350 -3.08 -7.04 8.17
CA ALA A 350 -4.05 -8.12 8.00
C ALA A 350 -5.47 -7.59 7.76
N ILE A 351 -5.90 -6.58 8.53
CA ILE A 351 -7.20 -5.90 8.38
C ILE A 351 -7.32 -5.25 7.00
N ALA A 352 -6.24 -4.69 6.45
CA ALA A 352 -6.18 -4.14 5.09
C ALA A 352 -6.18 -5.21 3.97
N GLY A 353 -6.26 -6.50 4.33
CA GLY A 353 -6.19 -7.61 3.39
C GLY A 353 -4.79 -7.78 2.78
N LEU A 354 -3.75 -7.51 3.56
CA LEU A 354 -2.34 -7.74 3.21
C LEU A 354 -1.74 -8.82 4.12
N ASP A 355 -1.14 -9.83 3.50
CA ASP A 355 -0.21 -10.75 4.15
C ASP A 355 1.14 -10.06 4.32
N VAL A 356 1.38 -9.55 5.53
CA VAL A 356 2.61 -8.85 5.91
C VAL A 356 3.75 -9.85 6.03
N LYS A 357 4.54 -9.97 4.96
CA LYS A 357 5.68 -10.90 4.87
C LYS A 357 6.83 -10.55 5.79
N ARG A 358 7.00 -9.27 6.07
CA ARG A 358 8.04 -8.75 6.95
C ARG A 358 7.61 -7.42 7.55
N ILE A 359 7.85 -7.28 8.84
CA ILE A 359 7.99 -5.98 9.49
C ILE A 359 9.47 -5.60 9.43
N ILE A 360 9.78 -4.44 8.84
CA ILE A 360 11.16 -3.94 8.73
C ILE A 360 11.31 -2.63 9.51
N ASN A 361 12.45 -2.45 10.17
CA ASN A 361 12.74 -1.19 10.85
C ASN A 361 12.99 -0.08 9.82
N GLU A 362 12.42 1.11 10.05
CA GLU A 362 12.57 2.30 9.20
C GLU A 362 14.03 2.64 8.86
N PRO A 363 14.95 2.78 9.84
CA PRO A 363 16.35 3.08 9.53
C PRO A 363 17.05 1.94 8.80
N THR A 364 16.64 0.68 9.03
CA THR A 364 17.16 -0.47 8.30
C THR A 364 16.72 -0.45 6.84
N ALA A 365 15.47 -0.10 6.56
CA ALA A 365 14.98 0.08 5.20
C ALA A 365 15.73 1.23 4.50
N ALA A 366 15.89 2.38 5.16
CA ALA A 366 16.66 3.48 4.61
C ALA A 366 18.12 3.12 4.32
N ALA A 367 18.75 2.28 5.17
CA ALA A 367 20.09 1.77 4.92
C ALA A 367 20.15 0.87 3.67
N LEU A 368 19.14 0.02 3.44
CA LEU A 368 19.04 -0.77 2.20
C LEU A 368 18.92 0.12 0.97
N ALA A 369 18.11 1.19 1.03
CA ALA A 369 18.00 2.16 -0.05
C ALA A 369 19.34 2.86 -0.33
N TYR A 370 20.03 3.30 0.72
CA TYR A 370 21.36 3.92 0.62
C TYR A 370 22.40 2.97 0.01
N GLY A 371 22.52 1.75 0.54
CA GLY A 371 23.57 0.81 0.15
C GLY A 371 23.43 0.31 -1.29
N LEU A 372 22.20 0.15 -1.78
CA LEU A 372 21.93 -0.19 -3.17
C LEU A 372 22.26 0.94 -4.14
N ASP A 373 21.89 2.17 -3.81
CA ASP A 373 22.09 3.31 -4.72
C ASP A 373 23.57 3.74 -4.82
N THR A 374 24.32 3.57 -3.72
CA THR A 374 25.72 4.01 -3.63
C THR A 374 26.74 2.90 -3.81
N ASN A 375 26.32 1.64 -3.89
CA ASN A 375 27.20 0.46 -3.82
C ASN A 375 28.13 0.47 -2.58
N ALA A 376 27.68 1.04 -1.46
CA ALA A 376 28.49 1.14 -0.24
C ALA A 376 28.99 -0.24 0.23
N GLY A 377 30.29 -0.33 0.51
CA GLY A 377 30.95 -1.57 0.96
C GLY A 377 31.08 -2.68 -0.07
N SER A 378 30.81 -2.40 -1.36
CA SER A 378 30.93 -3.37 -2.47
C SER A 378 32.37 -3.61 -2.92
N ASP A 379 33.30 -2.73 -2.55
CA ASP A 379 34.74 -2.83 -2.79
C ASP A 379 35.48 -3.68 -1.74
N GLY A 380 34.73 -4.25 -0.78
CA GLY A 380 35.26 -5.00 0.35
C GLY A 380 35.72 -4.13 1.52
N ASN A 381 35.60 -2.80 1.43
CA ASN A 381 35.87 -1.92 2.55
C ASN A 381 34.63 -1.78 3.42
N LYS A 382 34.79 -2.00 4.72
CA LYS A 382 33.72 -1.82 5.70
C LYS A 382 33.31 -0.34 5.78
N ALA A 383 32.04 -0.05 5.50
CA ALA A 383 31.44 1.27 5.68
C ALA A 383 30.56 1.28 6.92
N ASN A 384 30.88 2.11 7.91
CA ASN A 384 29.98 2.33 9.06
C ASN A 384 29.12 3.54 8.76
N ILE A 385 27.81 3.36 8.69
CA ILE A 385 26.88 4.45 8.41
C ILE A 385 26.01 4.71 9.64
N LEU A 386 25.68 5.97 9.86
CA LEU A 386 24.65 6.36 10.83
C LEU A 386 23.42 6.83 10.06
N ILE A 387 22.29 6.18 10.31
CA ILE A 387 20.98 6.64 9.87
C ILE A 387 20.38 7.49 10.97
N PHE A 388 20.05 8.73 10.65
CA PHE A 388 19.34 9.66 11.53
C PHE A 388 17.94 9.89 10.93
N ASP A 389 16.94 9.25 11.51
CA ASP A 389 15.56 9.30 11.04
C ASP A 389 14.72 10.16 11.99
N LEU A 390 14.34 11.35 11.54
CA LEU A 390 13.49 12.26 12.30
C LEU A 390 12.24 12.58 11.46
N GLY A 391 11.17 11.84 11.76
CA GLY A 391 9.89 11.95 11.09
C GLY A 391 8.93 12.97 11.72
N GLY A 392 7.64 12.75 11.48
CA GLY A 392 6.56 13.56 12.02
C GLY A 392 6.23 13.29 13.49
N GLY A 393 6.48 12.07 13.98
CA GLY A 393 6.23 11.76 15.40
C GLY A 393 7.17 10.77 16.06
N THR A 394 8.13 10.23 15.33
CA THR A 394 9.13 9.30 15.83
C THR A 394 10.51 9.77 15.42
N PHE A 395 11.48 9.42 16.26
CA PHE A 395 12.88 9.67 16.04
C PHE A 395 13.67 8.39 16.29
N ASP A 396 14.43 7.93 15.30
CA ASP A 396 15.29 6.77 15.40
C ASP A 396 16.71 7.11 14.93
N VAL A 397 17.69 6.48 15.58
CA VAL A 397 19.10 6.50 15.18
C VAL A 397 19.59 5.06 15.14
N SER A 398 20.22 4.67 14.04
CA SER A 398 20.86 3.36 13.93
C SER A 398 22.25 3.49 13.33
N ILE A 399 23.20 2.77 13.89
CA ILE A 399 24.52 2.58 13.29
C ILE A 399 24.55 1.22 12.63
N LEU A 400 24.87 1.19 11.35
CA LEU A 400 25.02 -0.03 10.57
C LEU A 400 26.42 -0.15 10.02
N SER A 401 26.89 -1.40 9.92
CA SER A 401 28.07 -1.75 9.16
C SER A 401 27.65 -2.40 7.85
N ILE A 402 28.19 -1.91 6.74
CA ILE A 402 27.96 -2.46 5.41
C ILE A 402 29.29 -2.99 4.87
N GLU A 403 29.32 -4.28 4.53
CA GLU A 403 30.49 -4.94 3.96
C GLU A 403 30.05 -6.11 3.07
N ASN A 404 30.46 -6.11 1.80
CA ASN A 404 30.15 -7.18 0.83
C ASN A 404 28.65 -7.52 0.73
N GLY A 405 27.77 -6.51 0.78
CA GLY A 405 26.31 -6.68 0.76
C GLY A 405 25.69 -7.14 2.08
N ILE A 406 26.48 -7.30 3.14
CA ILE A 406 25.98 -7.60 4.49
C ILE A 406 25.72 -6.27 5.22
N PHE A 407 24.47 -6.08 5.62
CA PHE A 407 24.00 -4.94 6.41
C PHE A 407 23.78 -5.42 7.84
N GLU A 408 24.66 -5.02 8.75
CA GLU A 408 24.60 -5.42 10.15
C GLU A 408 24.33 -4.21 11.04
N VAL A 409 23.18 -4.20 11.71
CA VAL A 409 22.86 -3.17 12.70
C VAL A 409 23.73 -3.40 13.94
N LYS A 410 24.53 -2.40 14.30
CA LYS A 410 25.44 -2.44 15.46
C LYS A 410 24.77 -1.96 16.73
N SER A 411 23.97 -0.90 16.61
CA SER A 411 23.15 -0.39 17.68
C SER A 411 22.00 0.43 17.11
N THR A 412 20.91 0.46 17.86
CA THR A 412 19.76 1.32 17.58
C THR A 412 19.27 1.97 18.86
N GLY A 413 18.68 3.14 18.74
CA GLY A 413 18.05 3.88 19.81
C GLY A 413 17.11 4.93 19.23
N GLY A 414 16.15 5.38 20.01
CA GLY A 414 15.15 6.31 19.51
C GLY A 414 14.23 6.83 20.58
N ASP A 415 13.24 7.59 20.12
CA ASP A 415 12.17 8.17 20.88
C ASP A 415 10.88 8.11 20.05
N THR A 416 9.93 7.27 20.47
CA THR A 416 8.69 7.03 19.73
C THR A 416 7.69 8.19 19.81
N HIS A 417 8.03 9.28 20.50
CA HIS A 417 7.19 10.47 20.69
C HIS A 417 8.03 11.75 20.63
N LEU A 418 8.81 11.84 19.58
CA LEU A 418 9.61 13.00 19.24
C LEU A 418 9.64 13.16 17.71
N GLY A 419 9.09 14.25 17.20
CA GLY A 419 9.12 14.54 15.77
C GLY A 419 8.52 15.90 15.40
N GLY A 420 8.18 16.03 14.12
CA GLY A 420 7.63 17.24 13.51
C GLY A 420 6.41 17.84 14.24
N GLU A 421 5.51 17.00 14.76
CA GLU A 421 4.28 17.45 15.46
C GLU A 421 4.56 18.06 16.84
N ASP A 422 5.65 17.65 17.50
CA ASP A 422 6.06 18.26 18.76
C ASP A 422 6.60 19.67 18.51
N PHE A 423 7.34 19.85 17.39
CA PHE A 423 7.80 21.18 16.97
C PHE A 423 6.64 22.11 16.61
N ASP A 424 5.62 21.58 15.93
CA ASP A 424 4.42 22.34 15.59
C ASP A 424 3.63 22.70 16.86
N SER A 425 3.53 21.79 17.82
CA SER A 425 2.84 22.04 19.10
C SER A 425 3.51 23.15 19.91
N ASN A 426 4.84 23.15 20.01
CA ASN A 426 5.57 24.21 20.70
C ASN A 426 5.36 25.59 20.03
N MET A 427 5.24 25.63 18.69
CA MET A 427 4.88 26.84 17.97
C MET A 427 3.43 27.28 18.25
N VAL A 428 2.49 26.34 18.23
CA VAL A 428 1.07 26.59 18.53
C VAL A 428 0.92 27.17 19.94
N ASP A 429 1.52 26.57 20.96
CA ASP A 429 1.40 27.01 22.36
C ASP A 429 1.92 28.44 22.55
N PHE A 430 3.06 28.75 21.92
CA PHE A 430 3.62 30.10 21.90
C PHE A 430 2.65 31.09 21.25
N LEU A 431 2.08 30.75 20.09
CA LEU A 431 1.20 31.65 19.33
C LEU A 431 -0.19 31.79 19.95
N VAL A 432 -0.71 30.76 20.63
CA VAL A 432 -1.93 30.85 21.45
C VAL A 432 -1.74 31.84 22.58
N THR A 433 -0.61 31.77 23.28
CA THR A 433 -0.25 32.74 24.32
C THR A 433 -0.14 34.15 23.75
N GLU A 434 0.46 34.28 22.57
CA GLU A 434 0.57 35.56 21.87
C GLU A 434 -0.81 36.12 21.45
N PHE A 435 -1.70 35.29 20.91
CA PHE A 435 -3.06 35.66 20.54
C PHE A 435 -3.83 36.16 21.76
N LYS A 436 -3.83 35.39 22.86
CA LYS A 436 -4.49 35.77 24.12
C LYS A 436 -4.02 37.15 24.61
N ARG A 437 -2.70 37.38 24.56
CA ARG A 437 -2.08 38.65 24.95
C ARG A 437 -2.50 39.81 24.04
N LYS A 438 -2.56 39.60 22.72
CA LYS A 438 -2.95 40.63 21.73
C LYS A 438 -4.45 40.95 21.77
N ASN A 439 -5.29 39.98 22.13
CA ASN A 439 -6.74 40.04 21.94
C ASN A 439 -7.53 40.00 23.26
N LYS A 440 -7.09 40.75 24.27
CA LYS A 440 -7.82 40.95 25.54
C LYS A 440 -8.22 39.65 26.26
N GLY A 441 -7.44 38.58 26.13
CA GLY A 441 -7.70 37.30 26.79
C GLY A 441 -8.65 36.36 26.06
N LEU A 442 -9.07 36.66 24.81
CA LEU A 442 -9.80 35.70 23.97
C LEU A 442 -9.00 34.41 23.79
N ASP A 443 -9.68 33.27 23.94
CA ASP A 443 -9.04 31.95 24.00
C ASP A 443 -9.41 31.06 22.80
N PRO A 444 -8.54 30.94 21.79
CA PRO A 444 -8.80 30.13 20.60
C PRO A 444 -8.80 28.62 20.90
N THR A 445 -8.31 28.18 22.08
CA THR A 445 -8.27 26.76 22.45
C THR A 445 -9.65 26.15 22.66
N SER A 446 -10.67 26.99 22.85
CA SER A 446 -12.08 26.57 22.93
C SER A 446 -12.67 26.13 21.58
N SER A 447 -11.98 26.37 20.46
CA SER A 447 -12.42 26.06 19.11
C SER A 447 -11.46 25.10 18.41
N ALA A 448 -11.89 23.86 18.20
CA ALA A 448 -11.12 22.84 17.47
C ALA A 448 -10.76 23.31 16.05
N ARG A 449 -11.69 24.01 15.38
CA ARG A 449 -11.46 24.61 14.06
C ARG A 449 -10.35 25.65 14.09
N SER A 450 -10.36 26.56 15.07
CA SER A 450 -9.34 27.60 15.23
C SER A 450 -7.97 26.99 15.49
N MET A 451 -7.90 26.02 16.41
CA MET A 451 -6.67 25.30 16.72
C MET A 451 -6.11 24.55 15.51
N ARG A 452 -6.97 23.89 14.71
CA ARG A 452 -6.53 23.19 13.50
C ARG A 452 -5.98 24.15 12.45
N ARG A 453 -6.62 25.30 12.23
CA ARG A 453 -6.15 26.33 11.28
C ARG A 453 -4.81 26.92 11.73
N LEU A 454 -4.67 27.24 13.01
CA LEU A 454 -3.41 27.74 13.57
C LEU A 454 -2.28 26.71 13.43
N ARG A 455 -2.53 25.44 13.76
CA ARG A 455 -1.54 24.37 13.62
C ARG A 455 -1.10 24.16 12.16
N THR A 456 -2.03 24.22 11.21
CA THR A 456 -1.69 24.16 9.77
C THR A 456 -0.80 25.33 9.35
N ALA A 457 -1.06 26.54 9.87
CA ALA A 457 -0.20 27.70 9.64
C ALA A 457 1.18 27.54 10.29
N CYS A 458 1.26 26.93 11.49
CA CYS A 458 2.54 26.59 12.14
C CYS A 458 3.36 25.58 11.33
N GLU A 459 2.76 24.48 10.87
CA GLU A 459 3.43 23.47 10.03
C GLU A 459 4.01 24.12 8.77
N SER A 460 3.22 24.97 8.10
CA SER A 460 3.65 25.72 6.92
C SER A 460 4.84 26.64 7.24
N ALA A 461 4.75 27.41 8.33
CA ALA A 461 5.83 28.28 8.78
C ALA A 461 7.10 27.52 9.17
N LYS A 462 6.98 26.38 9.86
CA LYS A 462 8.12 25.49 10.17
C LYS A 462 8.84 25.06 8.90
N ARG A 463 8.09 24.63 7.87
CA ARG A 463 8.66 24.23 6.57
C ARG A 463 9.34 25.42 5.88
N MET A 464 8.75 26.61 5.89
CA MET A 464 9.37 27.82 5.35
C MET A 464 10.68 28.18 6.08
N LEU A 465 10.69 28.10 7.42
CA LEU A 465 11.86 28.42 8.24
C LEU A 465 13.05 27.47 8.01
N SER A 466 12.83 26.33 7.35
CA SER A 466 13.91 25.43 6.93
C SER A 466 14.76 26.04 5.80
N THR A 467 14.25 27.02 5.07
CA THR A 467 14.97 27.74 4.01
C THR A 467 15.10 29.24 4.31
N THR A 468 14.10 29.87 4.92
CA THR A 468 14.08 31.31 5.25
C THR A 468 14.42 31.58 6.73
N THR A 469 14.88 32.78 7.03
CA THR A 469 15.21 33.20 8.41
C THR A 469 13.98 33.69 9.20
N SER A 470 12.89 34.01 8.51
CA SER A 470 11.59 34.38 9.09
C SER A 470 10.44 33.89 8.20
N ALA A 471 9.28 33.72 8.81
CA ALA A 471 8.03 33.34 8.16
C ALA A 471 6.86 34.11 8.78
N ALA A 472 5.98 34.66 7.95
CA ALA A 472 4.72 35.23 8.39
C ALA A 472 3.70 34.11 8.66
N ILE A 473 2.94 34.26 9.74
CA ILE A 473 1.85 33.37 10.13
C ILE A 473 0.59 34.22 10.15
N GLU A 474 -0.24 34.02 9.13
CA GLU A 474 -1.47 34.78 8.91
C GLU A 474 -2.66 33.82 8.85
N VAL A 475 -3.65 34.07 9.70
CA VAL A 475 -4.90 33.31 9.73
C VAL A 475 -6.07 34.28 9.88
N ASP A 476 -6.78 34.49 8.79
CA ASP A 476 -7.98 35.34 8.76
C ASP A 476 -9.08 34.77 9.65
N SER A 477 -9.75 35.61 10.44
CA SER A 477 -10.84 35.21 11.33
C SER A 477 -10.49 33.96 12.14
N LEU A 478 -9.32 33.96 12.79
CA LEU A 478 -8.84 32.80 13.53
C LEU A 478 -9.83 32.40 14.62
N PHE A 479 -10.33 33.36 15.40
CA PHE A 479 -11.29 33.12 16.48
C PHE A 479 -12.19 34.34 16.68
N GLU A 480 -13.51 34.12 16.79
CA GLU A 480 -14.54 35.17 16.99
C GLU A 480 -14.41 36.39 16.06
N GLY A 481 -14.08 36.16 14.78
CA GLY A 481 -13.95 37.25 13.80
C GLY A 481 -12.60 37.99 13.85
N VAL A 482 -11.71 37.65 14.78
CA VAL A 482 -10.40 38.29 14.93
C VAL A 482 -9.37 37.61 14.05
N ASP A 483 -8.77 38.39 13.14
CA ASP A 483 -7.61 37.97 12.35
C ASP A 483 -6.38 37.79 13.24
N PHE A 484 -5.54 36.82 12.92
CA PHE A 484 -4.26 36.64 13.59
C PHE A 484 -3.11 36.80 12.61
N SER A 485 -2.19 37.70 12.94
CA SER A 485 -0.92 37.86 12.25
C SER A 485 0.23 37.90 13.26
N SER A 486 1.25 37.10 13.00
CA SER A 486 2.52 37.07 13.73
C SER A 486 3.67 36.71 12.79
N THR A 487 4.89 37.05 13.19
CA THR A 487 6.11 36.69 12.46
C THR A 487 6.94 35.76 13.33
N MET A 488 7.18 34.54 12.85
CA MET A 488 8.09 33.59 13.48
C MET A 488 9.48 33.74 12.84
N THR A 489 10.52 33.91 13.67
CA THR A 489 11.91 33.85 13.19
C THR A 489 12.49 32.45 13.41
N ARG A 490 13.49 32.06 12.61
CA ARG A 490 14.19 30.78 12.79
C ARG A 490 14.81 30.69 14.18
N ALA A 491 15.44 31.76 14.66
CA ALA A 491 16.01 31.81 16.00
C ALA A 491 14.95 31.58 17.10
N LYS A 492 13.74 32.14 16.94
CA LYS A 492 12.65 31.90 17.88
C LYS A 492 12.17 30.45 17.81
N PHE A 493 11.92 29.93 16.62
CA PHE A 493 11.58 28.51 16.41
C PHE A 493 12.62 27.58 17.04
N GLU A 494 13.90 27.85 16.84
CA GLU A 494 14.98 27.06 17.41
C GLU A 494 14.97 27.11 18.94
N SER A 495 14.76 28.29 19.53
CA SER A 495 14.66 28.43 20.99
C SER A 495 13.45 27.71 21.60
N LEU A 496 12.33 27.63 20.88
CA LEU A 496 11.13 26.92 21.34
C LEU A 496 11.34 25.40 21.35
N ASN A 497 12.30 24.90 20.58
CA ASN A 497 12.50 23.48 20.34
C ASN A 497 13.86 22.96 20.82
N GLU A 498 14.60 23.77 21.58
CA GLU A 498 15.97 23.46 22.02
C GLU A 498 16.05 22.13 22.80
N GLU A 499 15.10 21.90 23.71
CA GLU A 499 15.02 20.64 24.48
C GLU A 499 14.80 19.43 23.58
N CYS A 500 13.94 19.57 22.57
CA CYS A 500 13.66 18.50 21.62
C CYS A 500 14.88 18.18 20.76
N PHE A 501 15.60 19.20 20.27
CA PHE A 501 16.85 18.98 19.52
C PHE A 501 17.93 18.33 20.40
N LYS A 502 18.08 18.77 21.65
CA LYS A 502 19.04 18.17 22.58
C LYS A 502 18.76 16.69 22.84
N ARG A 503 17.49 16.29 22.98
CA ARG A 503 17.09 14.87 23.07
C ARG A 503 17.55 14.05 21.87
N THR A 504 17.53 14.63 20.66
CA THR A 504 18.05 13.94 19.47
C THR A 504 19.56 13.74 19.53
N GLU A 505 20.32 14.75 19.96
CA GLU A 505 21.77 14.68 20.16
C GLU A 505 22.15 13.62 21.21
N GLU A 506 21.50 13.64 22.37
CA GLU A 506 21.74 12.69 23.46
C GLU A 506 21.52 11.24 23.01
N THR A 507 20.57 11.00 22.12
CA THR A 507 20.31 9.67 21.57
C THR A 507 21.41 9.22 20.62
N VAL A 508 21.89 10.10 19.73
CA VAL A 508 23.05 9.82 18.87
C VAL A 508 24.27 9.39 19.70
N LEU A 509 24.56 10.10 20.78
CA LEU A 509 25.67 9.79 21.68
C LEU A 509 25.49 8.43 22.38
N LYS A 510 24.26 8.09 22.80
CA LYS A 510 23.94 6.77 23.38
C LYS A 510 24.16 5.64 22.36
N VAL A 511 23.70 5.83 21.12
CA VAL A 511 23.82 4.82 20.05
C VAL A 511 25.29 4.60 19.68
N LEU A 512 26.11 5.64 19.62
CA LEU A 512 27.57 5.52 19.46
C LEU A 512 28.22 4.71 20.60
N ALA A 513 27.86 5.03 21.85
CA ALA A 513 28.36 4.33 23.02
C ALA A 513 27.99 2.84 23.01
N ASP A 514 26.74 2.52 22.61
CA ASP A 514 26.26 1.15 22.49
C ASP A 514 26.96 0.36 21.37
N ALA A 515 27.22 1.02 20.22
CA ALA A 515 28.04 0.45 19.15
C ALA A 515 29.52 0.31 19.53
N LYS A 516 29.95 0.97 20.62
CA LYS A 516 31.37 1.12 21.00
C LYS A 516 32.20 1.74 19.89
N MET A 517 31.62 2.70 19.18
CA MET A 517 32.24 3.43 18.07
C MET A 517 32.44 4.89 18.44
N LYS A 518 33.54 5.46 17.97
CA LYS A 518 33.79 6.89 18.05
C LYS A 518 33.19 7.61 16.83
N PRO A 519 32.89 8.92 16.93
CA PRO A 519 32.36 9.68 15.81
C PRO A 519 33.21 9.59 14.53
N GLU A 520 34.54 9.52 14.66
CA GLU A 520 35.45 9.47 13.52
C GLU A 520 35.39 8.13 12.74
N GLU A 521 34.85 7.08 13.37
CA GLU A 521 34.70 5.75 12.76
C GLU A 521 33.43 5.65 11.89
N ILE A 522 32.53 6.62 11.97
CA ILE A 522 31.35 6.70 11.12
C ILE A 522 31.77 7.28 9.77
N THR A 523 31.64 6.49 8.71
CA THR A 523 31.97 6.88 7.35
C THR A 523 30.98 7.92 6.85
N GLU A 524 29.68 7.68 6.99
CA GLU A 524 28.60 8.46 6.37
C GLU A 524 27.45 8.76 7.33
N LEU A 525 26.84 9.93 7.16
CA LEU A 525 25.69 10.39 7.94
C LEU A 525 24.48 10.53 7.00
N VAL A 526 23.52 9.63 7.13
CA VAL A 526 22.35 9.54 6.24
C VAL A 526 21.13 10.10 6.96
N LEU A 527 20.48 11.08 6.35
CA LEU A 527 19.27 11.73 6.89
C LEU A 527 18.01 11.13 6.29
N VAL A 528 17.04 10.81 7.14
CA VAL A 528 15.73 10.26 6.76
C VAL A 528 14.63 11.00 7.52
N GLY A 529 13.46 11.14 6.91
CA GLY A 529 12.32 11.83 7.53
C GLY A 529 12.35 13.35 7.33
N GLY A 530 11.17 13.91 7.05
CA GLY A 530 11.04 15.32 6.64
C GLY A 530 11.52 16.36 7.65
N SER A 531 11.54 16.04 8.95
CA SER A 531 12.03 16.95 9.99
C SER A 531 13.56 17.11 10.00
N THR A 532 14.31 16.23 9.31
CA THR A 532 15.76 16.41 9.10
C THR A 532 16.11 17.57 8.18
N ARG A 533 15.12 18.17 7.50
CA ARG A 533 15.30 19.39 6.69
C ARG A 533 15.52 20.64 7.55
N ILE A 534 15.29 20.57 8.87
CA ILE A 534 15.52 21.68 9.80
C ILE A 534 17.03 21.95 9.90
N PRO A 535 17.52 23.17 9.59
CA PRO A 535 18.95 23.48 9.60
C PRO A 535 19.62 23.25 10.96
N LYS A 536 18.92 23.52 12.06
CA LYS A 536 19.45 23.28 13.41
C LYS A 536 19.77 21.80 13.67
N VAL A 537 18.92 20.89 13.20
CA VAL A 537 19.12 19.44 13.31
C VAL A 537 20.37 19.02 12.52
N GLN A 538 20.50 19.48 11.29
CA GLN A 538 21.65 19.20 10.43
C GLN A 538 22.96 19.72 11.03
N ASN A 539 22.97 20.98 11.48
CA ASN A 539 24.15 21.61 12.08
C ASN A 539 24.58 20.90 13.37
N MET A 540 23.63 20.56 14.22
CA MET A 540 23.87 19.82 15.46
C MET A 540 24.46 18.44 15.16
N LEU A 541 23.86 17.67 14.24
CA LEU A 541 24.37 16.36 13.87
C LEU A 541 25.78 16.47 13.29
N SER A 542 26.01 17.35 12.31
CA SER A 542 27.34 17.57 11.73
C SER A 542 28.39 17.95 12.79
N ALA A 543 28.02 18.79 13.77
CA ALA A 543 28.90 19.19 14.87
C ALA A 543 29.33 18.01 15.77
N VAL A 544 28.42 17.08 16.08
CA VAL A 544 28.75 15.84 16.84
C VAL A 544 29.83 15.03 16.12
N PHE A 545 29.85 15.07 14.79
CA PHE A 545 30.80 14.35 13.94
C PHE A 545 31.94 15.24 13.41
N GLY A 546 32.30 16.30 14.13
CA GLY A 546 33.46 17.13 13.80
C GLY A 546 33.32 17.94 12.51
N GLY A 547 32.10 18.31 12.13
CA GLY A 547 31.81 19.04 10.89
C GLY A 547 31.70 18.15 9.66
N LYS A 548 31.55 16.83 9.83
CA LYS A 548 31.34 15.88 8.71
C LYS A 548 30.12 16.29 7.87
N GLU A 549 30.25 16.17 6.56
CA GLU A 549 29.17 16.45 5.63
C GLU A 549 28.04 15.41 5.76
N LEU A 550 26.80 15.87 5.58
CA LEU A 550 25.62 15.02 5.62
C LEU A 550 25.33 14.50 4.22
N SER A 551 25.07 13.20 4.10
CA SER A 551 24.76 12.56 2.83
C SER A 551 23.48 13.14 2.22
N LYS A 552 23.52 13.35 0.90
CA LYS A 552 22.41 13.82 0.08
C LYS A 552 22.02 12.80 -1.00
N SER A 553 22.53 11.57 -0.91
CA SER A 553 22.35 10.56 -1.96
C SER A 553 20.92 10.02 -2.03
N ILE A 554 20.18 10.01 -0.92
CA ILE A 554 18.83 9.47 -0.88
C ILE A 554 17.78 10.55 -0.57
N ASN A 555 16.57 10.34 -1.05
CA ASN A 555 15.43 11.20 -0.73
C ASN A 555 14.89 10.84 0.67
N PRO A 556 14.89 11.76 1.65
CA PRO A 556 14.50 11.47 3.02
C PRO A 556 13.02 11.10 3.17
N ASP A 557 12.17 11.45 2.20
CA ASP A 557 10.72 11.19 2.24
C ASP A 557 10.34 9.86 1.54
N GLU A 558 11.27 9.24 0.80
CA GLU A 558 11.02 8.03 -0.02
C GLU A 558 11.92 6.84 0.34
N ALA A 559 13.07 7.08 0.99
CA ALA A 559 14.09 6.07 1.27
C ALA A 559 13.57 4.85 2.05
N VAL A 560 12.66 5.07 3.00
CA VAL A 560 12.10 4.00 3.83
C VAL A 560 11.23 3.08 2.99
N ALA A 561 10.29 3.62 2.21
CA ALA A 561 9.46 2.83 1.29
C ALA A 561 10.31 2.15 0.21
N TYR A 562 11.38 2.80 -0.25
CA TYR A 562 12.33 2.24 -1.19
C TYR A 562 12.96 0.96 -0.63
N GLY A 563 13.54 1.03 0.57
CA GLY A 563 14.14 -0.13 1.23
C GLY A 563 13.15 -1.25 1.55
N ALA A 564 11.92 -0.90 1.92
CA ALA A 564 10.86 -1.87 2.10
C ALA A 564 10.53 -2.62 0.80
N ALA A 565 10.53 -1.92 -0.34
CA ALA A 565 10.31 -2.53 -1.66
C ALA A 565 11.46 -3.45 -2.08
N VAL A 566 12.71 -3.08 -1.76
CA VAL A 566 13.88 -3.97 -1.92
C VAL A 566 13.70 -5.25 -1.12
N GLN A 567 13.32 -5.14 0.15
CA GLN A 567 13.06 -6.29 1.00
C GLN A 567 11.91 -7.15 0.43
N GLY A 568 10.87 -6.51 -0.09
CA GLY A 568 9.77 -7.18 -0.80
C GLY A 568 10.26 -7.99 -1.99
N ALA A 569 11.15 -7.43 -2.81
CA ALA A 569 11.77 -8.10 -3.95
C ALA A 569 12.56 -9.36 -3.52
N ILE A 570 13.35 -9.24 -2.46
CA ILE A 570 14.14 -10.36 -1.92
C ILE A 570 13.20 -11.50 -1.47
N LEU A 571 12.10 -11.16 -0.82
CA LEU A 571 11.11 -12.11 -0.29
C LEU A 571 10.21 -12.71 -1.40
N SER A 572 9.96 -11.98 -2.48
CA SER A 572 9.24 -12.49 -3.66
C SER A 572 10.12 -13.33 -4.59
N GLY A 573 11.36 -13.63 -4.17
CA GLY A 573 12.27 -14.51 -4.90
C GLY A 573 12.96 -13.84 -6.08
N ILE A 574 12.95 -12.50 -6.16
CA ILE A 574 13.73 -11.76 -7.16
C ILE A 574 15.21 -11.92 -6.80
N ARG A 575 15.96 -12.47 -7.75
CA ARG A 575 17.37 -12.80 -7.63
C ARG A 575 18.09 -12.16 -8.82
N ASN A 576 18.71 -11.00 -8.58
CA ASN A 576 19.63 -10.35 -9.53
C ASN A 576 20.92 -9.99 -8.81
N ASP A 577 21.91 -9.45 -9.52
CA ASP A 577 23.20 -9.06 -8.92
C ASP A 577 23.04 -8.09 -7.74
N ALA A 578 22.00 -7.24 -7.77
CA ALA A 578 21.69 -6.29 -6.71
C ALA A 578 21.02 -6.92 -5.48
N THR A 579 20.25 -8.02 -5.61
CA THR A 579 19.52 -8.65 -4.48
C THR A 579 20.16 -9.94 -3.97
N ASN A 580 21.05 -10.57 -4.74
CA ASN A 580 21.69 -11.84 -4.39
C ASN A 580 22.74 -11.71 -3.27
N SER A 581 23.36 -10.54 -3.14
CA SER A 581 24.40 -10.25 -2.16
C SER A 581 23.86 -9.63 -0.87
N LEU A 582 22.58 -9.26 -0.82
CA LEU A 582 21.99 -8.54 0.32
C LEU A 582 21.64 -9.49 1.46
N LEU A 583 22.40 -9.42 2.55
CA LEU A 583 22.08 -10.06 3.82
C LEU A 583 21.82 -8.99 4.86
N LEU A 584 20.62 -8.96 5.40
CA LEU A 584 20.25 -8.07 6.51
C LEU A 584 20.31 -8.80 7.85
N VAL A 585 21.08 -8.25 8.78
CA VAL A 585 21.15 -8.69 10.18
C VAL A 585 20.71 -7.52 11.07
N ASP A 586 19.46 -7.57 11.52
CA ASP A 586 18.87 -6.57 12.42
C ASP A 586 19.05 -6.99 13.89
N VAL A 587 18.63 -6.14 14.83
CA VAL A 587 18.77 -6.36 16.28
C VAL A 587 17.47 -6.06 17.05
N THR A 588 17.34 -6.61 18.27
CA THR A 588 16.27 -6.20 19.20
C THR A 588 16.61 -4.86 19.88
N PRO A 589 15.70 -3.87 19.93
CA PRO A 589 16.00 -2.54 20.48
C PRO A 589 16.03 -2.51 22.02
N LEU A 590 15.37 -3.46 22.69
CA LEU A 590 15.23 -3.53 24.14
C LEU A 590 15.70 -4.87 24.69
N SER A 591 16.22 -4.85 25.92
CA SER A 591 16.55 -6.04 26.70
C SER A 591 15.27 -6.76 27.13
N LEU A 592 15.27 -8.08 27.04
CA LEU A 592 14.16 -8.97 27.34
C LEU A 592 14.53 -9.92 28.47
N GLY A 593 13.60 -10.12 29.40
CA GLY A 593 13.85 -10.83 30.64
C GLY A 593 12.60 -11.25 31.36
N ILE A 594 12.80 -11.94 32.49
CA ILE A 594 11.72 -12.33 33.39
C ILE A 594 11.87 -11.70 34.77
N GLU A 595 10.76 -11.53 35.47
CA GLU A 595 10.75 -11.21 36.89
C GLU A 595 11.36 -12.34 37.72
N THR A 596 12.15 -11.97 38.72
CA THR A 596 12.69 -12.88 39.74
C THR A 596 12.46 -12.29 41.13
N VAL A 597 12.72 -13.10 42.17
CA VAL A 597 12.59 -12.71 43.59
C VAL A 597 13.09 -11.28 43.84
N GLY A 598 12.22 -10.46 44.45
CA GLY A 598 12.53 -9.08 44.80
C GLY A 598 12.18 -8.02 43.75
N ARG A 599 11.27 -8.30 42.81
CA ARG A 599 10.88 -7.38 41.71
C ARG A 599 12.05 -7.02 40.80
N VAL A 600 13.02 -7.93 40.64
CA VAL A 600 14.22 -7.69 39.82
C VAL A 600 14.11 -8.42 38.48
N MET A 601 14.44 -7.73 37.39
CA MET A 601 14.48 -8.31 36.05
C MET A 601 15.75 -9.14 35.86
N SER A 602 15.60 -10.41 35.53
CA SER A 602 16.67 -11.27 35.03
C SER A 602 16.68 -11.19 33.51
N VAL A 603 17.66 -10.48 32.94
CA VAL A 603 17.80 -10.32 31.48
C VAL A 603 18.30 -11.62 30.83
N LEU A 604 17.61 -12.10 29.80
CA LEU A 604 18.03 -13.25 28.99
C LEU A 604 18.61 -12.82 27.63
N ILE A 605 17.98 -11.85 26.99
CA ILE A 605 18.44 -11.28 25.72
C ILE A 605 18.68 -9.79 25.96
N LYS A 606 19.90 -9.32 25.68
CA LYS A 606 20.23 -7.90 25.84
C LYS A 606 19.78 -7.12 24.60
N ARG A 607 19.49 -5.83 24.75
CA ARG A 607 19.33 -4.92 23.60
C ARG A 607 20.53 -5.01 22.64
N ASN A 608 20.28 -4.66 21.38
CA ASN A 608 21.23 -4.74 20.27
C ASN A 608 21.75 -6.17 19.99
N THR A 609 21.08 -7.21 20.49
CA THR A 609 21.38 -8.60 20.09
C THR A 609 20.79 -8.87 18.70
N ALA A 610 21.60 -9.44 17.80
CA ALA A 610 21.17 -9.81 16.45
C ALA A 610 19.96 -10.76 16.47
N ILE A 611 19.01 -10.54 15.56
CA ILE A 611 17.80 -11.35 15.38
C ILE A 611 17.79 -12.01 13.98
N PRO A 612 17.20 -13.21 13.82
CA PRO A 612 16.51 -14.01 14.82
C PRO A 612 17.45 -14.65 15.85
N ILE A 613 16.97 -14.89 17.07
CA ILE A 613 17.78 -15.44 18.17
C ILE A 613 16.95 -16.34 19.10
N LYS A 614 17.59 -17.37 19.65
CA LYS A 614 17.03 -18.24 20.68
C LYS A 614 17.97 -18.31 21.88
N LYS A 615 17.46 -18.03 23.08
CA LYS A 615 18.21 -18.13 24.35
C LYS A 615 17.40 -18.88 25.40
N THR A 616 18.05 -19.84 26.04
CA THR A 616 17.46 -20.65 27.12
C THR A 616 18.24 -20.44 28.41
N ARG A 617 17.52 -20.30 29.53
CA ARG A 617 18.10 -20.24 30.88
C ARG A 617 17.28 -21.09 31.84
N VAL A 618 17.95 -21.74 32.79
CA VAL A 618 17.31 -22.57 33.81
C VAL A 618 16.96 -21.71 35.02
N TYR A 619 15.73 -21.82 35.46
CA TYR A 619 15.16 -21.25 36.69
C TYR A 619 14.68 -22.38 37.61
N THR A 620 14.33 -22.02 38.85
CA THR A 620 13.90 -22.97 39.88
C THR A 620 12.76 -22.37 40.72
N THR A 621 12.09 -23.22 41.49
CA THR A 621 11.10 -22.80 42.50
C THR A 621 11.71 -21.97 43.62
N GLU A 622 10.88 -21.08 44.17
CA GLU A 622 11.24 -20.14 45.25
C GLU A 622 10.83 -20.68 46.63
N SER A 623 9.88 -21.63 46.67
CA SER A 623 9.35 -22.25 47.88
C SER A 623 9.40 -23.78 47.83
N ASP A 624 9.49 -24.40 49.01
CA ASP A 624 9.44 -25.86 49.14
C ASP A 624 8.08 -26.40 48.67
N TYR A 625 8.11 -27.49 47.90
CA TYR A 625 6.94 -28.20 47.37
C TYR A 625 6.04 -27.38 46.44
N GLN A 626 6.57 -26.29 45.86
CA GLN A 626 5.91 -25.50 44.83
C GLN A 626 5.69 -26.35 43.56
N THR A 627 4.43 -26.50 43.14
CA THR A 627 4.05 -27.33 41.98
C THR A 627 3.84 -26.54 40.69
N GLN A 628 4.00 -25.21 40.74
CA GLN A 628 3.83 -24.31 39.60
C GLN A 628 4.76 -23.10 39.71
N VAL A 629 5.24 -22.56 38.59
CA VAL A 629 6.06 -21.35 38.51
C VAL A 629 5.37 -20.34 37.59
N ASN A 630 5.25 -19.08 38.04
CA ASN A 630 4.76 -17.99 37.19
C ASN A 630 5.95 -17.35 36.47
N VAL A 631 5.84 -17.21 35.15
CA VAL A 631 6.85 -16.58 34.30
C VAL A 631 6.28 -15.24 33.85
N VAL A 632 6.75 -14.15 34.47
CA VAL A 632 6.33 -12.78 34.14
C VAL A 632 7.42 -12.14 33.29
N ILE A 633 7.06 -11.64 32.11
CA ILE A 633 7.98 -11.25 31.05
C ILE A 633 7.98 -9.72 30.91
N TYR A 634 9.18 -9.16 30.79
CA TYR A 634 9.41 -7.72 30.71
C TYR A 634 10.35 -7.36 29.57
N GLU A 635 10.21 -6.14 29.06
CA GLU A 635 11.19 -5.45 28.22
C GLU A 635 11.65 -4.14 28.87
N GLY A 636 12.93 -3.82 28.76
CA GLY A 636 13.50 -2.58 29.27
C GLY A 636 14.86 -2.74 29.95
N GLU A 637 15.47 -1.60 30.29
CA GLU A 637 16.85 -1.53 30.78
C GLU A 637 16.96 -1.29 32.29
N ARG A 638 15.83 -1.16 33.00
CA ARG A 638 15.82 -0.89 34.45
C ARG A 638 15.99 -2.21 35.21
N ALA A 639 16.69 -2.17 36.34
CA ALA A 639 16.85 -3.37 37.19
C ALA A 639 15.54 -3.79 37.87
N CYS A 640 14.74 -2.81 38.32
CA CYS A 640 13.43 -3.04 38.92
C CYS A 640 12.36 -3.14 37.83
N VAL A 641 11.52 -4.19 37.89
CA VAL A 641 10.47 -4.45 36.90
C VAL A 641 9.36 -3.39 36.90
N ASP A 642 9.17 -2.65 38.00
CA ASP A 642 8.18 -1.55 38.11
C ASP A 642 8.42 -0.40 37.12
N HIS A 643 9.61 -0.35 36.54
CA HIS A 643 10.02 0.69 35.59
C HIS A 643 10.31 0.15 34.19
N ASN A 644 9.96 -1.11 33.96
CA ASN A 644 10.04 -1.76 32.66
C ASN A 644 8.64 -2.03 32.13
N ASN A 645 8.51 -2.27 30.84
CA ASN A 645 7.23 -2.61 30.25
C ASN A 645 6.93 -4.09 30.45
N LYS A 646 5.76 -4.41 31.03
CA LYS A 646 5.30 -5.79 31.21
C LYS A 646 4.74 -6.27 29.88
N LEU A 647 5.32 -7.32 29.33
CA LEU A 647 4.89 -7.90 28.05
C LEU A 647 3.81 -8.96 28.22
N GLY A 648 3.85 -9.72 29.31
CA GLY A 648 2.89 -10.77 29.57
C GLY A 648 3.32 -11.70 30.70
N GLU A 649 2.48 -12.67 31.00
CA GLU A 649 2.80 -13.72 31.98
C GLU A 649 2.10 -15.03 31.63
N PHE A 650 2.69 -16.13 32.09
CA PHE A 650 2.06 -17.45 32.01
C PHE A 650 2.57 -18.35 33.14
N THR A 651 1.77 -19.34 33.52
CA THR A 651 2.13 -20.29 34.59
C THR A 651 2.45 -21.65 34.01
N ILE A 652 3.61 -22.19 34.35
CA ILE A 652 3.93 -23.62 34.17
C ILE A 652 3.50 -24.39 35.42
N SER A 653 2.61 -25.37 35.25
CA SER A 653 2.10 -26.24 36.31
C SER A 653 2.52 -27.70 36.08
N GLY A 654 2.37 -28.56 37.09
CA GLY A 654 2.80 -29.96 37.00
C GLY A 654 4.28 -30.18 37.31
N LEU A 655 4.88 -29.29 38.11
CA LEU A 655 6.20 -29.52 38.70
C LEU A 655 6.09 -30.59 39.79
N GLU A 656 7.12 -31.42 39.91
CA GLU A 656 7.22 -32.38 41.01
C GLU A 656 7.29 -31.65 42.35
N ARG A 657 6.67 -32.22 43.38
CA ARG A 657 6.81 -31.73 44.76
C ARG A 657 8.23 -32.01 45.27
N ALA A 658 9.10 -31.02 45.15
CA ALA A 658 10.52 -31.09 45.54
C ALA A 658 10.89 -29.90 46.45
N LYS A 659 12.06 -29.91 47.09
CA LYS A 659 12.52 -28.74 47.88
C LYS A 659 12.81 -27.56 46.97
N ARG A 660 12.78 -26.34 47.50
CA ARG A 660 13.18 -25.14 46.75
C ARG A 660 14.58 -25.35 46.16
N GLY A 661 14.78 -24.93 44.91
CA GLY A 661 16.07 -25.11 44.23
C GLY A 661 16.23 -26.44 43.47
N GLU A 662 15.38 -27.44 43.70
CA GLU A 662 15.48 -28.76 43.05
C GLU A 662 14.81 -28.81 41.66
N PRO A 663 13.59 -28.26 41.44
CA PRO A 663 12.99 -28.20 40.11
C PRO A 663 13.82 -27.37 39.12
N GLN A 664 13.93 -27.84 37.88
CA GLN A 664 14.70 -27.18 36.83
C GLN A 664 13.79 -26.80 35.67
N VAL A 665 13.37 -25.53 35.65
CA VAL A 665 12.48 -24.96 34.64
C VAL A 665 13.33 -24.24 33.59
N GLU A 666 13.44 -24.81 32.40
CA GLU A 666 14.07 -24.17 31.23
C GLU A 666 13.12 -23.15 30.62
N VAL A 667 13.43 -21.86 30.76
CA VAL A 667 12.71 -20.78 30.08
C VAL A 667 13.50 -20.38 28.83
N THR A 668 12.84 -20.37 27.68
CA THR A 668 13.41 -20.09 26.37
C THR A 668 12.73 -18.90 25.72
N PHE A 669 13.52 -17.89 25.38
CA PHE A 669 13.10 -16.73 24.60
C PHE A 669 13.55 -16.94 23.15
N GLU A 670 12.63 -16.74 22.21
CA GLU A 670 12.88 -16.82 20.78
C GLU A 670 12.33 -15.57 20.11
N ILE A 671 13.19 -14.81 19.44
CA ILE A 671 12.81 -13.62 18.66
C ILE A 671 12.95 -13.98 17.18
N ASP A 672 11.88 -13.78 16.41
CA ASP A 672 11.86 -14.06 14.98
C ASP A 672 12.49 -12.92 14.14
N ALA A 673 12.45 -13.06 12.81
CA ALA A 673 12.99 -12.05 11.89
C ALA A 673 12.13 -10.77 11.78
N ASN A 674 10.94 -10.73 12.40
CA ASN A 674 10.10 -9.52 12.53
C ASN A 674 10.35 -8.79 13.86
N GLY A 675 11.17 -9.36 14.75
CA GLY A 675 11.38 -8.85 16.10
C GLY A 675 10.29 -9.26 17.09
N ILE A 676 9.48 -10.29 16.77
CA ILE A 676 8.35 -10.74 17.62
C ILE A 676 8.83 -11.83 18.58
N LEU A 677 8.45 -11.70 19.86
CA LEU A 677 8.87 -12.58 20.95
C LEU A 677 7.95 -13.79 21.18
N ASN A 678 8.55 -14.98 21.23
CA ASN A 678 7.95 -16.22 21.72
C ASN A 678 8.67 -16.68 22.99
N VAL A 679 7.92 -17.03 24.04
CA VAL A 679 8.49 -17.51 25.30
C VAL A 679 7.89 -18.87 25.67
N SER A 680 8.76 -19.84 25.92
CA SER A 680 8.36 -21.18 26.38
C SER A 680 9.07 -21.55 27.68
N ALA A 681 8.40 -22.33 28.51
CA ALA A 681 8.95 -22.93 29.72
C ALA A 681 8.77 -24.46 29.68
N ARG A 682 9.80 -25.20 30.09
CA ARG A 682 9.76 -26.65 30.22
C ARG A 682 10.45 -27.09 31.50
N ASP A 683 9.78 -27.91 32.31
CA ASP A 683 10.44 -28.61 33.40
C ASP A 683 11.25 -29.80 32.86
N LYS A 684 12.51 -29.91 33.28
CA LYS A 684 13.41 -30.95 32.77
C LYS A 684 13.07 -32.35 33.27
N LYS A 685 12.39 -32.48 34.42
CA LYS A 685 12.13 -33.79 35.04
C LYS A 685 10.75 -34.31 34.66
N THR A 686 9.70 -33.52 34.83
CA THR A 686 8.33 -33.91 34.54
C THR A 686 7.97 -33.75 33.06
N ASN A 687 8.77 -33.02 32.28
CA ASN A 687 8.43 -32.58 30.94
C ASN A 687 7.15 -31.75 30.86
N ALA A 688 6.67 -31.23 32.00
CA ALA A 688 5.65 -30.21 32.00
C ALA A 688 6.11 -29.04 31.12
N LYS A 689 5.20 -28.53 30.29
CA LYS A 689 5.46 -27.42 29.38
C LYS A 689 4.34 -26.43 29.49
N ALA A 690 4.71 -25.17 29.44
CA ALA A 690 3.80 -24.08 29.13
C ALA A 690 4.54 -23.17 28.16
N GLU A 691 3.86 -22.72 27.13
CA GLU A 691 4.41 -21.73 26.22
C GLU A 691 3.38 -20.65 26.02
N THR A 692 3.89 -19.46 25.74
CA THR A 692 3.07 -18.35 25.31
C THR A 692 3.81 -17.69 24.15
N THR A 693 3.12 -17.52 23.04
CA THR A 693 3.46 -16.41 22.17
C THR A 693 2.91 -15.19 22.86
N ILE A 694 3.71 -14.14 23.03
CA ILE A 694 3.27 -12.92 23.70
C ILE A 694 2.11 -12.26 22.95
N SER A 695 1.67 -12.80 21.82
CA SER A 695 0.45 -12.43 21.08
C SER A 695 -0.85 -12.45 21.89
N ASN A 696 -0.89 -12.97 23.13
CA ASN A 696 -2.17 -13.35 23.76
C ASN A 696 -2.48 -12.77 25.15
N ASN A 697 -1.89 -11.67 25.62
CA ASN A 697 -2.35 -11.01 26.85
C ASN A 697 -2.34 -9.47 26.78
N HIS A 698 -3.49 -8.89 27.18
CA HIS A 698 -3.82 -7.48 27.42
C HIS A 698 -3.58 -6.50 26.26
N GLY A 699 -4.67 -6.08 25.61
CA GLY A 699 -4.64 -4.98 24.62
C GLY A 699 -4.42 -5.40 23.16
N ARG A 700 -4.25 -6.70 22.87
CA ARG A 700 -4.14 -7.25 21.49
C ARG A 700 -5.48 -7.63 20.87
N LEU A 701 -5.55 -7.63 19.54
CA LEU A 701 -6.70 -8.15 18.81
C LEU A 701 -6.64 -9.68 18.78
N SER A 702 -7.73 -10.33 19.15
CA SER A 702 -7.85 -11.78 18.95
C SER A 702 -8.00 -12.08 17.45
N GLN A 703 -7.72 -13.31 17.02
CA GLN A 703 -7.98 -13.70 15.63
C GLN A 703 -9.45 -13.46 15.24
N ALA A 704 -10.38 -13.67 16.18
CA ALA A 704 -11.80 -13.39 15.96
C ALA A 704 -12.09 -11.88 15.79
N ASP A 705 -11.38 -11.01 16.53
CA ASP A 705 -11.48 -9.56 16.32
C ASP A 705 -10.92 -9.15 14.97
N ILE A 706 -9.76 -9.70 14.57
CA ILE A 706 -9.15 -9.44 13.26
C ILE A 706 -10.10 -9.88 12.15
N ASP A 707 -10.65 -11.08 12.23
CA ASP A 707 -11.58 -11.60 11.22
C ASP A 707 -12.84 -10.72 11.13
N ARG A 708 -13.42 -10.29 12.27
CA ARG A 708 -14.52 -9.32 12.30
C ARG A 708 -14.13 -7.99 11.64
N MET A 709 -12.97 -7.44 11.97
CA MET A 709 -12.48 -6.18 11.42
C MET A 709 -12.19 -6.27 9.91
N VAL A 710 -11.69 -7.41 9.43
CA VAL A 710 -11.54 -7.69 7.99
C VAL A 710 -12.90 -7.70 7.30
N GLU A 711 -13.90 -8.36 7.88
CA GLU A 711 -15.27 -8.37 7.34
C GLU A 711 -15.88 -6.96 7.31
N GLU A 712 -15.68 -6.16 8.37
CA GLU A 712 -16.11 -4.77 8.43
C GLU A 712 -15.38 -3.89 7.40
N ALA A 713 -14.06 -4.08 7.23
CA ALA A 713 -13.26 -3.38 6.23
C ALA A 713 -13.74 -3.68 4.80
N GLU A 714 -14.03 -4.95 4.48
CA GLU A 714 -14.59 -5.36 3.18
C GLU A 714 -16.01 -4.82 2.97
N LYS A 715 -16.83 -4.76 4.02
CA LYS A 715 -18.15 -4.10 3.96
C LYS A 715 -17.99 -2.62 3.60
N PHE A 716 -17.11 -1.89 4.30
CA PHE A 716 -16.91 -0.47 4.00
C PHE A 716 -16.33 -0.25 2.61
N LYS A 717 -15.39 -1.09 2.16
CA LYS A 717 -14.86 -1.04 0.79
C LYS A 717 -15.97 -1.18 -0.26
N LYS A 718 -16.95 -2.06 -0.03
CA LYS A 718 -18.11 -2.19 -0.91
C LYS A 718 -18.97 -0.91 -0.90
N GLU A 719 -19.21 -0.32 0.27
CA GLU A 719 -19.95 0.94 0.40
C GLU A 719 -19.23 2.09 -0.32
N ASP A 720 -17.90 2.20 -0.17
CA ASP A 720 -17.06 3.20 -0.83
C ASP A 720 -17.10 3.01 -2.36
N ALA A 721 -17.08 1.77 -2.86
CA ALA A 721 -17.22 1.47 -4.28
C ALA A 721 -18.61 1.81 -4.84
N GLU A 722 -19.67 1.69 -4.05
CA GLU A 722 -21.03 2.11 -4.43
C GLU A 722 -21.15 3.65 -4.45
N ALA A 723 -20.57 4.33 -3.48
CA ALA A 723 -20.48 5.79 -3.45
C ALA A 723 -19.72 6.34 -4.66
N LEU A 724 -18.57 5.73 -5.00
CA LEU A 724 -17.78 6.10 -6.17
C LEU A 724 -18.57 5.96 -7.47
N LYS A 725 -19.30 4.84 -7.66
CA LYS A 725 -20.17 4.65 -8.84
C LYS A 725 -21.25 5.74 -8.94
N LYS A 726 -21.82 6.16 -7.81
CA LYS A 726 -22.81 7.26 -7.77
C LYS A 726 -22.18 8.59 -8.20
N ILE A 727 -20.98 8.91 -7.70
CA ILE A 727 -20.24 10.12 -8.10
C ILE A 727 -19.89 10.08 -9.59
N GLU A 728 -19.39 8.96 -10.09
CA GLU A 728 -19.08 8.78 -11.52
C GLU A 728 -20.34 8.95 -12.40
N ALA A 729 -21.48 8.40 -12.00
CA ALA A 729 -22.74 8.57 -12.71
C ALA A 729 -23.20 10.04 -12.71
N ARG A 730 -23.04 10.75 -11.59
CA ARG A 730 -23.35 12.18 -11.47
C ARG A 730 -22.46 13.00 -12.41
N ASN A 731 -21.15 12.82 -12.35
CA ASN A 731 -20.18 13.50 -13.23
C ASN A 731 -20.46 13.18 -14.71
N SER A 732 -20.85 11.94 -15.01
CA SER A 732 -21.20 11.51 -16.36
C SER A 732 -22.47 12.18 -16.87
N LEU A 733 -23.47 12.36 -16.01
CA LEU A 733 -24.70 13.09 -16.31
C LEU A 733 -24.40 14.59 -16.51
N GLU A 734 -23.62 15.21 -15.62
CA GLU A 734 -23.23 16.62 -15.72
C GLU A 734 -22.44 16.91 -17.01
N SER A 735 -21.44 16.07 -17.30
CA SER A 735 -20.67 16.14 -18.56
C SER A 735 -21.53 15.90 -19.80
N PHE A 736 -22.60 15.12 -19.67
CA PHE A 736 -23.57 14.92 -20.74
C PHE A 736 -24.45 16.15 -20.93
N ILE A 737 -25.01 16.71 -19.84
CA ILE A 737 -25.82 17.93 -19.83
C ILE A 737 -25.08 19.07 -20.52
N TYR A 738 -23.80 19.29 -20.19
CA TYR A 738 -23.00 20.35 -20.79
C TYR A 738 -22.87 20.20 -22.33
N ARG A 739 -22.47 19.00 -22.78
CA ARG A 739 -22.37 18.70 -24.23
C ARG A 739 -23.72 18.75 -24.94
N ALA A 740 -24.77 18.30 -24.27
CA ALA A 740 -26.12 18.30 -24.81
C ALA A 740 -26.64 19.74 -25.01
N LEU A 741 -26.40 20.64 -24.05
CA LEU A 741 -26.75 22.07 -24.17
C LEU A 741 -26.08 22.73 -25.38
N GLU A 742 -24.79 22.46 -25.58
CA GLU A 742 -24.04 22.97 -26.72
C GLU A 742 -24.64 22.47 -28.04
N LEU A 743 -24.87 21.16 -28.15
CA LEU A 743 -25.44 20.54 -29.35
C LEU A 743 -26.86 21.02 -29.67
N THR A 744 -27.73 21.19 -28.66
CA THR A 744 -29.11 21.68 -28.87
C THR A 744 -29.13 23.15 -29.26
N ARG A 745 -28.21 23.95 -28.72
CA ARG A 745 -28.04 25.36 -29.09
C ARG A 745 -27.60 25.50 -30.55
N GLU A 746 -26.68 24.66 -31.02
CA GLU A 746 -26.26 24.63 -32.44
C GLU A 746 -27.41 24.23 -33.38
N LYS A 747 -28.25 23.28 -32.96
CA LYS A 747 -29.43 22.84 -33.74
C LYS A 747 -30.61 23.82 -33.69
N GLY A 748 -30.61 24.80 -32.79
CA GLY A 748 -31.71 25.74 -32.59
C GLY A 748 -32.96 25.12 -31.96
N ASP A 749 -32.83 24.00 -31.26
CA ASP A 749 -33.95 23.32 -30.60
C ASP A 749 -34.17 23.88 -29.17
N ALA A 750 -34.96 24.96 -29.10
CA ALA A 750 -35.24 25.65 -27.85
C ALA A 750 -36.00 24.80 -26.82
N ALA A 751 -36.81 23.82 -27.27
CA ALA A 751 -37.54 22.94 -26.38
C ALA A 751 -36.60 21.94 -25.70
N ALA A 752 -35.70 21.33 -26.48
CA ALA A 752 -34.68 20.43 -25.95
C ALA A 752 -33.69 21.16 -25.03
N GLU A 753 -33.27 22.38 -25.38
CA GLU A 753 -32.40 23.20 -24.52
C GLU A 753 -33.05 23.46 -23.15
N ASN A 754 -34.35 23.79 -23.10
CA ASN A 754 -35.04 24.06 -21.84
C ASN A 754 -35.10 22.81 -20.94
N THR A 755 -35.43 21.64 -21.51
CA THR A 755 -35.45 20.38 -20.76
C THR A 755 -34.07 19.99 -20.22
N ILE A 756 -32.99 20.28 -20.95
CA ILE A 756 -31.64 20.00 -20.46
C ILE A 756 -31.25 20.97 -19.32
N ARG A 757 -31.69 22.24 -19.37
CA ARG A 757 -31.51 23.20 -18.26
C ARG A 757 -32.25 22.75 -17.01
N GLU A 758 -33.51 22.33 -17.13
CA GLU A 758 -34.29 21.74 -16.03
C GLU A 758 -33.60 20.51 -15.44
N ALA A 759 -32.92 19.70 -16.27
CA ALA A 759 -32.14 18.57 -15.77
C ALA A 759 -30.86 18.99 -15.04
N ARG A 760 -30.26 20.14 -15.37
CA ARG A 760 -29.16 20.73 -14.63
C ARG A 760 -29.62 21.23 -13.26
N GLU A 761 -30.71 21.99 -13.23
CA GLU A 761 -31.34 22.47 -11.98
C GLU A 761 -31.74 21.28 -11.10
N TRP A 762 -32.36 20.24 -11.69
CA TRP A 762 -32.66 19.01 -10.98
C TRP A 762 -31.41 18.35 -10.38
N LEU A 763 -30.29 18.32 -11.12
CA LEU A 763 -29.04 17.74 -10.64
C LEU A 763 -28.48 18.53 -9.45
N GLU A 764 -28.53 19.87 -9.52
CA GLU A 764 -28.13 20.78 -8.44
C GLU A 764 -29.00 20.57 -7.19
N ASP A 765 -30.32 20.40 -7.34
CA ASP A 765 -31.27 20.25 -6.23
C ASP A 765 -31.31 18.83 -5.62
N HIS A 766 -30.74 17.82 -6.29
CA HIS A 766 -30.78 16.41 -5.85
C HIS A 766 -29.37 15.84 -5.66
N GLU A 767 -28.61 16.40 -4.72
CA GLU A 767 -27.29 15.87 -4.33
C GLU A 767 -27.36 14.42 -3.81
N ASP A 768 -28.47 14.05 -3.19
CA ASP A 768 -28.75 12.74 -2.62
C ASP A 768 -29.29 11.71 -3.64
N ALA A 769 -29.52 12.10 -4.90
CA ALA A 769 -30.04 11.24 -5.96
C ALA A 769 -29.34 9.86 -6.02
N THR A 770 -30.11 8.80 -6.14
CA THR A 770 -29.61 7.43 -6.25
C THR A 770 -28.88 7.20 -7.58
N LEU A 771 -28.00 6.21 -7.63
CA LEU A 771 -27.33 5.79 -8.87
C LEU A 771 -28.33 5.55 -10.01
N ARG A 772 -29.46 4.90 -9.70
CA ARG A 772 -30.51 4.61 -10.67
C ARG A 772 -31.16 5.88 -11.21
N GLU A 773 -31.46 6.86 -10.37
CA GLU A 773 -32.07 8.12 -10.79
C GLU A 773 -31.13 8.92 -11.69
N LEU A 774 -29.84 8.98 -11.36
CA LEU A 774 -28.81 9.62 -12.19
C LEU A 774 -28.70 8.97 -13.57
N GLU A 775 -28.62 7.63 -13.62
CA GLU A 775 -28.56 6.88 -14.88
C GLU A 775 -29.84 7.03 -15.70
N GLU A 776 -31.01 7.01 -15.06
CA GLU A 776 -32.31 7.15 -15.72
C GLU A 776 -32.49 8.56 -16.30
N LYS A 777 -32.14 9.60 -15.53
CA LYS A 777 -32.14 11.00 -16.00
C LYS A 777 -31.23 11.15 -17.23
N LYS A 778 -30.03 10.58 -17.18
CA LYS A 778 -29.10 10.57 -18.33
C LYS A 778 -29.70 9.88 -19.54
N ARG A 779 -30.30 8.70 -19.39
CA ARG A 779 -30.95 7.96 -20.48
C ARG A 779 -32.15 8.71 -21.09
N VAL A 780 -32.85 9.53 -20.30
CA VAL A 780 -33.92 10.38 -20.81
C VAL A 780 -33.33 11.49 -21.68
N LEU A 781 -32.29 12.18 -21.23
CA LEU A 781 -31.63 13.22 -22.01
C LEU A 781 -30.93 12.66 -23.27
N GLU A 782 -30.31 11.48 -23.18
CA GLU A 782 -29.72 10.80 -24.35
C GLU A 782 -30.76 10.47 -25.43
N ARG A 783 -32.01 10.19 -25.04
CA ARG A 783 -33.12 9.98 -25.98
C ARG A 783 -33.66 11.28 -26.58
N LEU A 784 -33.58 12.37 -25.84
CA LEU A 784 -34.00 13.70 -26.29
C LEU A 784 -33.04 14.29 -27.34
N VAL A 785 -31.74 14.05 -27.18
CA VAL A 785 -30.68 14.65 -28.02
C VAL A 785 -30.43 13.85 -29.31
N ARG A 786 -30.83 12.57 -29.32
CA ARG A 786 -30.84 11.70 -30.52
C ARG A 786 -31.94 12.11 -31.47
#